data_AF-A0A1B8A9M9-F1
#
_entry.id   AF-A0A1B8A9M9-F1
#
_cell.length_a   1.000
_cell.length_b   1.000
_cell.length_c   1.000
_cell.angle_alpha   90.00
_cell.angle_beta   90.00
_cell.angle_gamma   90.00
#
_symmetry.space_group_name_H-M   'P 1'
#
loop_
_entity.id
_entity.type
_entity.pdbx_description
1 polymer ?
#
loop_
_entity_poly.entity_id
_entity_poly.type
_entity_poly.pdbx_seq_one_letter_code
_entity_poly.pdbx_strand_id
1 'polypeptide(L)'
;MGNQPQSKIIEDNPIGNGIDAFRGSFSSVCERAHLSCIPDALDQLEHEDVQDLASSLLSAIQILPATRLLPSKTGRGTLRSDLLRLVSTAASADFDFDRVKPLLKSALVDEPDDALIWDELYNAVTESTPPPRQVASSIQQTPWLRNTSSFANSSEHRKYVDDVLKEELGPMYVGLRNFHSTYFGGVADLQTAAQAFFEQCLEGSDPLFEDGWKGWPRDANQDDVLSWFADFSDKLAAFAGSHGSIPTHRHRRRPLAQPNKPIQGSTGERKLDVGFVKDTSAGKDSRCHWSQILVPGELKSNPSADKASMAWLDLGRYAREVLAAQNDRRFVLGFTICGSLMRVWAFDRLGGIASEQFDINKDGRQFVSTILGFLWMNEEQLGFDPTIMTANEERFIEVDRNGSTERIIIDEVMQRAPCIAGRATTCWKAHPEGRPEMLLVIKDSWQYPERDEEGELLREATDKGVVNVARYYHHETVQIDGADDDIRNNVRRGLDITQAANYRPERPIRRNNVVSGTLREGRGSASASRKRSSSQAGAPLPSSKRSCSVSSTRAASSLPNRVHRRVILRDYGMPIYKASSRSALLAAFECCIEGHESLHKAGLLHRDISINNLMINEDDDNPSWPSFLIDLDLAIKESREAASGAKGKTGTRAFMAIGALLGEQHSFMHDLESFFWVLFWICIHYDGQGKVTGPTEFESWNYESDNKLVRSKFELRKNEDQVVCTGISCHTECVRMTSLKNPQCLFEATRQAFPISTADNARRFEWHLSSIVSKGIILSETQAKIPAEILSLIAQELVRCHAVAEACRQWKPPERCDFSLREAVWKRTTSFEGRKYILSLSNNPDKSLSKIISQDDDVGHLFTKEDYAGIMDLFVEKDLPDEPGAAGVVGIWWRRYSVSNVDAIITGQSDGIKLRKLAVEGHCPIAWSIPRKCDPRLHFLPYSDRQEPAYMTGLLCNDPHIIGYSALWEGRLTAIYAHTSEQSIGFKPERTATWIFLPIDVGETITHIFEGRGQIEMHNALGIITNKNRHLVLGSYLQRVNRHWNLIHQLRQGPSYIFYEYSKSGLGALAFEAHDMPEKRQDFHPAAPSLSYSLWSQEDFFYSASDLAGLSSVTPCKSSDGRTISGLLLHFPNNHCESVGHVRLDAKMQNIEIDTKQTVFLVFDKIDKGYPNVVKVIDSYNKNSVDAEFIIQLQPLGRLEWIWSWRQCHLVYQDQKSPKTI
;
A
#
# COMPACT_ATOMS: atom_id res chain seq x y z
N MET A 1 -14.99 -19.63 10.28
CA MET A 1 -16.24 -20.10 10.91
C MET A 1 -17.14 -20.61 9.80
N GLY A 2 -17.78 -21.77 9.98
CA GLY A 2 -18.70 -22.33 8.97
C GLY A 2 -19.99 -21.51 8.91
N ASN A 3 -20.54 -21.32 7.70
CA ASN A 3 -21.77 -20.56 7.44
C ASN A 3 -22.97 -21.19 8.16
N GLN A 4 -23.30 -20.70 9.35
CA GLN A 4 -24.64 -20.83 9.90
C GLN A 4 -25.58 -19.90 9.10
N PRO A 5 -26.80 -20.33 8.72
CA PRO A 5 -27.76 -19.46 8.04
C PRO A 5 -28.10 -18.25 8.92
N GLN A 6 -28.11 -17.05 8.35
CA GLN A 6 -28.41 -15.78 9.04
C GLN A 6 -29.73 -15.85 9.82
N SER A 7 -30.76 -16.48 9.24
CA SER A 7 -32.06 -16.69 9.88
C SER A 7 -31.96 -17.47 11.19
N LYS A 8 -31.10 -18.49 11.25
CA LYS A 8 -30.91 -19.31 12.45
C LYS A 8 -30.19 -18.53 13.57
N ILE A 9 -29.26 -17.64 13.22
CA ILE A 9 -28.59 -16.78 14.21
C ILE A 9 -29.59 -15.79 14.83
N ILE A 10 -30.51 -15.25 14.02
CA ILE A 10 -31.56 -14.35 14.48
C ILE A 10 -32.58 -15.10 15.35
N GLU A 11 -33.04 -16.28 14.93
CA GLU A 11 -33.95 -17.13 15.74
C GLU A 11 -33.33 -17.54 17.09
N ASP A 12 -32.04 -17.87 17.11
CA ASP A 12 -31.32 -18.27 18.32
C ASP A 12 -30.98 -17.06 19.24
N ASN A 13 -31.15 -15.81 18.77
CA ASN A 13 -30.81 -14.57 19.48
C ASN A 13 -31.86 -13.46 19.26
N PRO A 14 -33.09 -13.59 19.79
CA PRO A 14 -34.13 -12.58 19.64
C PRO A 14 -33.75 -11.24 20.30
N ILE A 15 -34.24 -10.13 19.74
CA ILE A 15 -33.98 -8.77 20.23
C ILE A 15 -34.62 -8.59 21.61
N GLY A 16 -35.84 -9.09 21.81
CA GLY A 16 -36.56 -9.08 23.08
C GLY A 16 -36.54 -7.72 23.77
N ASN A 17 -36.22 -7.70 25.07
CA ASN A 17 -36.15 -6.48 25.90
C ASN A 17 -34.92 -5.60 25.59
N GLY A 18 -34.08 -5.97 24.62
CA GLY A 18 -32.81 -5.31 24.32
C GLY A 18 -32.96 -3.87 23.82
N ILE A 19 -34.16 -3.46 23.41
CA ILE A 19 -34.48 -2.10 22.92
C ILE A 19 -35.44 -1.33 23.84
N ASP A 20 -35.74 -1.84 25.03
CA ASP A 20 -36.68 -1.20 25.97
C ASP A 20 -36.18 0.18 26.46
N ALA A 21 -34.87 0.35 26.62
CA ALA A 21 -34.26 1.63 26.96
C ALA A 21 -34.53 2.71 25.89
N PHE A 22 -34.54 2.31 24.61
CA PHE A 22 -34.92 3.18 23.51
C PHE A 22 -36.41 3.51 23.54
N ARG A 23 -37.28 2.51 23.77
CA ARG A 23 -38.74 2.72 23.87
C ARG A 23 -39.12 3.67 25.02
N GLY A 24 -38.44 3.54 26.16
CA GLY A 24 -38.57 4.49 27.27
C GLY A 24 -38.09 5.90 26.93
N SER A 25 -36.99 6.02 26.17
CA SER A 25 -36.49 7.32 25.68
C SER A 25 -37.49 7.99 24.72
N PHE A 26 -38.07 7.23 23.80
CA PHE A 26 -39.11 7.72 22.88
C PHE A 26 -40.35 8.24 23.60
N SER A 27 -40.81 7.51 24.63
CA SER A 27 -41.94 7.93 25.45
C SER A 27 -41.67 9.25 26.17
N SER A 28 -40.47 9.40 26.75
CA SER A 28 -40.03 10.64 27.42
C SER A 28 -39.95 11.84 26.46
N VAL A 29 -39.46 11.62 25.24
CA VAL A 29 -39.40 12.65 24.19
C VAL A 29 -40.80 13.06 23.73
N CYS A 30 -41.70 12.11 23.49
CA CYS A 30 -43.08 12.41 23.11
C CYS A 30 -43.85 13.16 24.22
N GLU A 31 -43.64 12.81 25.49
CA GLU A 31 -44.23 13.54 26.63
C GLU A 31 -43.76 15.00 26.70
N ARG A 32 -42.46 15.24 26.44
CA ARG A 32 -41.87 16.59 26.38
C ARG A 32 -42.39 17.41 25.21
N ALA A 33 -42.64 16.75 24.07
CA ALA A 33 -43.14 17.36 22.83
C ALA A 33 -44.68 17.45 22.76
N HIS A 34 -45.41 16.95 23.77
CA HIS A 34 -46.88 16.85 23.80
C HIS A 34 -47.49 16.07 22.61
N LEU A 35 -46.79 15.04 22.12
CA LEU A 35 -47.23 14.16 21.04
C LEU A 35 -47.75 12.83 21.58
N SER A 36 -48.68 12.19 20.85
CA SER A 36 -49.06 10.81 21.13
C SER A 36 -47.91 9.86 20.77
N CYS A 37 -47.51 8.97 21.68
CA CYS A 37 -46.42 8.00 21.51
C CYS A 37 -46.76 6.89 20.48
N ILE A 38 -46.96 7.26 19.21
CA ILE A 38 -47.13 6.35 18.07
C ILE A 38 -45.94 6.50 17.11
N PRO A 39 -45.53 5.46 16.35
CA PRO A 39 -44.35 5.51 15.49
C PRO A 39 -44.29 6.69 14.52
N ASP A 40 -45.44 7.18 14.04
CA ASP A 40 -45.52 8.34 13.13
C ASP A 40 -45.22 9.69 13.81
N ALA A 41 -45.16 9.73 15.14
CA ALA A 41 -44.72 10.92 15.86
C ALA A 41 -43.25 11.27 15.55
N LEU A 42 -42.43 10.30 15.10
CA LEU A 42 -41.04 10.54 14.68
C LEU A 42 -40.91 11.55 13.53
N ASP A 43 -41.93 11.70 12.69
CA ASP A 43 -41.91 12.66 11.57
C ASP A 43 -42.23 14.09 12.01
N GLN A 44 -42.65 14.28 13.27
CA GLN A 44 -43.01 15.56 13.88
C GLN A 44 -42.00 16.05 14.93
N LEU A 45 -40.96 15.26 15.20
CA LEU A 45 -39.90 15.61 16.16
C LEU A 45 -38.82 16.49 15.53
N GLU A 46 -38.17 17.31 16.35
CA GLU A 46 -37.03 18.12 15.92
C GLU A 46 -35.81 17.23 15.63
N HIS A 47 -34.90 17.72 14.80
CA HIS A 47 -33.72 16.97 14.35
C HIS A 47 -32.85 16.46 15.52
N GLU A 48 -32.69 17.25 16.57
CA GLU A 48 -31.93 16.87 17.78
C GLU A 48 -32.59 15.69 18.52
N ASP A 49 -33.92 15.69 18.64
CA ASP A 49 -34.67 14.60 19.27
C ASP A 49 -34.57 13.29 18.45
N VAL A 50 -34.64 13.37 17.12
CA VAL A 50 -34.46 12.21 16.23
C VAL A 50 -33.03 11.67 16.32
N GLN A 51 -32.03 12.55 16.44
CA GLN A 51 -30.63 12.18 16.60
C GLN A 51 -30.36 11.44 17.92
N ASP A 52 -30.95 11.92 19.02
CA ASP A 52 -30.86 11.26 20.33
C ASP A 52 -31.52 9.88 20.32
N LEU A 53 -32.70 9.77 19.68
CA LEU A 53 -33.42 8.51 19.53
C LEU A 53 -32.67 7.50 18.65
N ALA A 54 -32.10 7.95 17.54
CA ALA A 54 -31.24 7.13 16.68
C ALA A 54 -30.00 6.63 17.43
N SER A 55 -29.34 7.51 18.18
CA SER A 55 -28.16 7.16 18.98
C SER A 55 -28.49 6.14 20.07
N SER A 56 -29.64 6.29 20.72
CA SER A 56 -30.16 5.38 21.75
C SER A 56 -30.45 3.99 21.19
N LEU A 57 -31.18 3.90 20.06
CA LEU A 57 -31.51 2.62 19.41
C LEU A 57 -30.26 1.92 18.87
N LEU A 58 -29.39 2.63 18.15
CA LEU A 58 -28.21 2.03 17.55
C LEU A 58 -27.24 1.51 18.63
N SER A 59 -27.11 2.21 19.76
CA SER A 59 -26.31 1.76 20.90
C SER A 59 -26.91 0.52 21.58
N ALA A 60 -28.24 0.48 21.72
CA ALA A 60 -28.96 -0.66 22.30
C ALA A 60 -28.84 -1.92 21.41
N ILE A 61 -28.91 -1.78 20.10
CA ILE A 61 -28.73 -2.90 19.16
C ILE A 61 -27.26 -3.36 19.12
N GLN A 62 -26.30 -2.44 19.18
CA GLN A 62 -24.86 -2.75 19.10
C GLN A 62 -24.37 -3.70 20.22
N ILE A 63 -25.01 -3.67 21.39
CA ILE A 63 -24.65 -4.53 22.52
C ILE A 63 -25.22 -5.94 22.40
N LEU A 64 -26.15 -6.19 21.48
CA LEU A 64 -26.77 -7.51 21.30
C LEU A 64 -25.77 -8.55 20.79
N PRO A 65 -25.76 -9.78 21.35
CA PRO A 65 -24.84 -10.86 20.95
C PRO A 65 -24.91 -11.17 19.45
N ALA A 66 -26.10 -11.11 18.86
CA ALA A 66 -26.34 -11.36 17.43
C ALA A 66 -25.46 -10.49 16.53
N THR A 67 -25.18 -9.23 16.87
CA THR A 67 -24.37 -8.32 16.04
C THR A 67 -22.91 -8.77 15.88
N ARG A 68 -22.39 -9.58 16.82
CA ARG A 68 -21.03 -10.14 16.77
C ARG A 68 -20.95 -11.43 15.95
N LEU A 69 -22.09 -12.09 15.76
CA LEU A 69 -22.22 -13.37 15.05
C LEU A 69 -22.68 -13.15 13.60
N LEU A 70 -23.50 -12.12 13.38
CA LEU A 70 -23.99 -11.72 12.08
C LEU A 70 -22.85 -11.16 11.20
N PRO A 71 -22.74 -11.61 9.94
CA PRO A 71 -21.68 -11.17 9.06
C PRO A 71 -21.86 -9.70 8.68
N SER A 72 -20.74 -8.99 8.51
CA SER A 72 -20.73 -7.66 7.92
C SER A 72 -21.24 -7.70 6.49
N LYS A 73 -22.07 -6.72 6.10
CA LYS A 73 -22.56 -6.57 4.72
C LYS A 73 -21.51 -5.96 3.79
N THR A 74 -20.51 -5.28 4.34
CA THR A 74 -19.35 -4.73 3.60
C THR A 74 -18.22 -5.73 3.38
N GLY A 75 -18.36 -6.97 3.86
CA GLY A 75 -17.41 -8.06 3.65
C GLY A 75 -16.15 -8.00 4.54
N ARG A 76 -16.04 -7.04 5.46
CA ARG A 76 -14.95 -6.94 6.44
C ARG A 76 -15.51 -6.96 7.87
N GLY A 77 -15.43 -8.11 8.55
CA GLY A 77 -15.78 -8.21 9.97
C GLY A 77 -17.23 -8.65 10.23
N THR A 78 -17.90 -8.02 11.18
CA THR A 78 -19.22 -8.42 11.71
C THR A 78 -20.23 -7.28 11.55
N LEU A 79 -21.52 -7.53 11.70
CA LEU A 79 -22.54 -6.47 11.67
C LEU A 79 -22.25 -5.39 12.73
N ARG A 80 -21.63 -5.75 13.85
CA ARG A 80 -21.17 -4.82 14.89
C ARG A 80 -20.16 -3.78 14.38
N SER A 81 -19.28 -4.13 13.45
CA SER A 81 -18.35 -3.16 12.86
C SER A 81 -19.05 -2.20 11.90
N ASP A 82 -20.04 -2.68 11.15
CA ASP A 82 -20.86 -1.82 10.29
C ASP A 82 -21.71 -0.85 11.14
N LEU A 83 -22.24 -1.32 12.28
CA LEU A 83 -23.00 -0.51 13.24
C LEU A 83 -22.16 0.58 13.91
N LEU A 84 -20.93 0.27 14.30
CA LEU A 84 -20.01 1.27 14.88
C LEU A 84 -19.78 2.46 13.94
N ARG A 85 -19.72 2.19 12.64
CA ARG A 85 -19.58 3.22 11.61
C ARG A 85 -20.88 4.02 11.42
N LEU A 86 -22.03 3.36 11.49
CA LEU A 86 -23.34 4.04 11.47
C LEU A 86 -23.54 4.93 12.70
N VAL A 87 -23.21 4.45 13.90
CA VAL A 87 -23.24 5.25 15.14
C VAL A 87 -22.34 6.48 15.03
N SER A 88 -21.14 6.32 14.48
CA SER A 88 -20.22 7.44 14.28
C SER A 88 -20.70 8.47 13.24
N THR A 89 -21.48 8.04 12.24
CA THR A 89 -22.01 8.93 11.20
C THR A 89 -23.30 9.62 11.65
N ALA A 90 -24.15 8.92 12.40
CA ALA A 90 -25.36 9.48 13.02
C ALA A 90 -25.06 10.58 14.06
N ALA A 91 -23.83 10.65 14.57
CA ALA A 91 -23.36 11.73 15.45
C ALA A 91 -22.93 13.01 14.69
N SER A 92 -22.95 13.01 13.35
CA SER A 92 -22.67 14.19 12.52
C SER A 92 -23.88 15.13 12.46
N ALA A 93 -23.63 16.45 12.37
CA ALA A 93 -24.70 17.44 12.23
C ALA A 93 -25.42 17.38 10.87
N ASP A 94 -24.75 16.83 9.84
CA ASP A 94 -25.27 16.72 8.46
C ASP A 94 -25.81 15.31 8.13
N PHE A 95 -26.09 14.48 9.14
CA PHE A 95 -26.59 13.12 8.91
C PHE A 95 -28.06 13.14 8.51
N ASP A 96 -28.39 12.53 7.36
CA ASP A 96 -29.77 12.36 6.93
C ASP A 96 -30.47 11.26 7.75
N PHE A 97 -31.29 11.67 8.72
CA PHE A 97 -32.04 10.77 9.59
C PHE A 97 -33.20 10.05 8.89
N ASP A 98 -33.63 10.46 7.70
CA ASP A 98 -34.65 9.73 6.94
C ASP A 98 -34.22 8.29 6.64
N ARG A 99 -32.90 8.04 6.61
CA ARG A 99 -32.29 6.71 6.49
C ARG A 99 -32.50 5.79 7.69
N VAL A 100 -32.64 6.34 8.90
CA VAL A 100 -32.75 5.55 10.15
C VAL A 100 -34.19 5.55 10.68
N LYS A 101 -35.05 6.46 10.18
CA LYS A 101 -36.48 6.50 10.51
C LYS A 101 -37.23 5.17 10.28
N PRO A 102 -37.03 4.40 9.18
CA PRO A 102 -37.68 3.10 9.01
C PRO A 102 -37.31 2.09 10.10
N LEU A 103 -36.04 2.06 10.50
CA LEU A 103 -35.54 1.25 11.60
C LEU A 103 -36.16 1.70 12.94
N LEU A 104 -36.22 3.01 13.20
CA LEU A 104 -36.83 3.57 14.40
C LEU A 104 -38.33 3.24 14.48
N LYS A 105 -39.07 3.41 13.38
CA LYS A 105 -40.50 3.08 13.31
C LYS A 105 -40.76 1.59 13.58
N SER A 106 -39.94 0.71 12.99
CA SER A 106 -40.04 -0.74 13.18
C SER A 106 -39.78 -1.17 14.63
N ALA A 107 -38.87 -0.49 15.31
CA ALA A 107 -38.55 -0.76 16.73
C ALA A 107 -39.65 -0.28 17.71
N LEU A 108 -40.56 0.60 17.27
CA LEU A 108 -41.61 1.22 18.10
C LEU A 108 -43.00 0.53 17.97
N VAL A 109 -43.14 -0.50 17.15
CA VAL A 109 -44.40 -1.26 17.02
C VAL A 109 -44.61 -2.16 18.25
N ASP A 110 -45.88 -2.32 18.67
CA ASP A 110 -46.27 -3.11 19.86
C ASP A 110 -45.77 -4.56 19.82
N GLU A 111 -45.81 -5.20 18.64
CA GLU A 111 -45.23 -6.52 18.36
C GLU A 111 -44.14 -6.39 17.28
N PRO A 112 -42.88 -6.13 17.65
CA PRO A 112 -41.80 -6.00 16.69
C PRO A 112 -41.45 -7.37 16.06
N ASP A 113 -41.35 -7.41 14.73
CA ASP A 113 -40.75 -8.55 14.02
C ASP A 113 -39.23 -8.38 14.02
N ASP A 114 -38.54 -9.22 14.80
CA ASP A 114 -37.09 -9.20 14.93
C ASP A 114 -36.40 -9.32 13.55
N ALA A 115 -36.93 -10.14 12.64
CA ALA A 115 -36.35 -10.29 11.31
C ALA A 115 -36.43 -8.99 10.51
N LEU A 116 -37.55 -8.27 10.63
CA LEU A 116 -37.77 -6.98 9.98
C LEU A 116 -36.85 -5.89 10.56
N ILE A 117 -36.65 -5.85 11.89
CA ILE A 117 -35.70 -4.92 12.53
C ILE A 117 -34.26 -5.20 12.05
N TRP A 118 -33.86 -6.47 11.97
CA TRP A 118 -32.54 -6.83 11.44
C TRP A 118 -32.37 -6.46 9.97
N ASP A 119 -33.40 -6.63 9.13
CA ASP A 119 -33.36 -6.23 7.73
C ASP A 119 -33.27 -4.70 7.56
N GLU A 120 -34.06 -3.94 8.30
CA GLU A 120 -33.97 -2.47 8.31
C GLU A 120 -32.63 -1.97 8.84
N LEU A 121 -32.05 -2.65 9.81
CA LEU A 121 -30.70 -2.37 10.31
C LEU A 121 -29.65 -2.63 9.23
N TYR A 122 -29.78 -3.74 8.50
CA TYR A 122 -28.91 -4.06 7.38
C TYR A 122 -29.04 -3.01 6.26
N ASN A 123 -30.24 -2.52 5.97
CA ASN A 123 -30.46 -1.44 5.01
C ASN A 123 -29.80 -0.14 5.49
N ALA A 124 -30.01 0.22 6.76
CA ALA A 124 -29.43 1.40 7.38
C ALA A 124 -27.88 1.40 7.36
N VAL A 125 -27.19 0.25 7.39
CA VAL A 125 -25.71 0.20 7.31
C VAL A 125 -25.13 0.13 5.88
N THR A 126 -25.95 -0.10 4.85
CA THR A 126 -25.49 -0.50 3.49
C THR A 126 -24.97 0.66 2.62
N GLU A 127 -25.30 1.92 2.88
CA GLU A 127 -24.95 3.03 1.95
C GLU A 127 -23.66 3.80 2.23
N SER A 128 -22.90 3.46 3.28
CA SER A 128 -21.53 3.96 3.40
C SER A 128 -20.59 3.00 2.67
N THR A 129 -20.20 3.39 1.45
CA THR A 129 -19.35 2.71 0.45
C THR A 129 -19.95 1.47 -0.25
N PRO A 130 -19.90 1.40 -1.61
CA PRO A 130 -20.27 0.18 -2.31
C PRO A 130 -19.37 -0.98 -1.82
N PRO A 131 -19.90 -2.21 -1.72
CA PRO A 131 -19.13 -3.34 -1.22
C PRO A 131 -17.88 -3.54 -2.09
N PRO A 132 -16.74 -3.99 -1.52
CA PRO A 132 -15.71 -4.60 -2.34
C PRO A 132 -16.39 -5.78 -3.03
N ARG A 133 -16.66 -5.63 -4.34
CA ARG A 133 -17.13 -6.73 -5.16
C ARG A 133 -16.19 -7.89 -4.88
N GLN A 134 -16.77 -9.09 -4.67
CA GLN A 134 -15.99 -10.32 -4.64
C GLN A 134 -14.93 -10.25 -5.74
N VAL A 135 -13.68 -10.50 -5.36
CA VAL A 135 -12.59 -10.66 -6.33
C VAL A 135 -13.02 -11.76 -7.29
N ALA A 136 -13.65 -11.37 -8.40
CA ALA A 136 -13.64 -12.17 -9.60
C ALA A 136 -12.16 -12.42 -9.85
N SER A 137 -11.78 -13.69 -9.83
CA SER A 137 -10.41 -14.17 -9.94
C SER A 137 -9.57 -13.22 -10.78
N SER A 138 -8.46 -12.72 -10.23
CA SER A 138 -7.46 -11.83 -10.85
C SER A 138 -6.68 -12.50 -12.00
N ILE A 139 -7.38 -13.32 -12.77
CA ILE A 139 -6.90 -14.30 -13.70
C ILE A 139 -7.26 -13.77 -15.10
N GLN A 140 -6.49 -12.78 -15.55
CA GLN A 140 -6.20 -12.42 -16.95
C GLN A 140 -5.53 -11.03 -16.99
N GLN A 141 -4.32 -10.91 -16.44
CA GLN A 141 -3.49 -9.71 -16.61
C GLN A 141 -2.53 -9.91 -17.80
N THR A 142 -2.60 -9.01 -18.77
CA THR A 142 -1.51 -8.81 -19.75
C THR A 142 -0.40 -7.99 -19.06
N PRO A 143 0.89 -8.24 -19.34
CA PRO A 143 1.98 -7.42 -18.81
C PRO A 143 1.80 -5.94 -19.16
N TRP A 144 2.03 -5.09 -18.16
CA TRP A 144 2.00 -3.63 -18.27
C TRP A 144 3.16 -3.13 -19.16
N LEU A 145 2.90 -2.26 -20.13
CA LEU A 145 3.94 -1.66 -20.98
C LEU A 145 4.21 -0.22 -20.53
N ARG A 146 5.41 0.02 -20.01
CA ARG A 146 5.94 1.36 -19.72
C ARG A 146 6.13 2.13 -21.03
N ASN A 147 5.78 3.41 -21.04
CA ASN A 147 6.22 4.31 -22.10
C ASN A 147 6.84 5.58 -21.52
N THR A 148 7.71 6.18 -22.32
CA THR A 148 8.48 7.37 -21.99
C THR A 148 7.63 8.63 -21.80
N SER A 149 6.38 8.62 -22.28
CA SER A 149 5.43 9.72 -22.08
C SER A 149 4.69 9.72 -20.74
N SER A 150 4.79 8.65 -19.94
CA SER A 150 4.02 8.49 -18.69
C SER A 150 4.68 9.08 -17.44
N PHE A 151 5.80 9.79 -17.61
CA PHE A 151 6.56 10.35 -16.50
C PHE A 151 5.93 11.65 -15.98
N ALA A 152 5.83 11.78 -14.66
CA ALA A 152 5.26 12.94 -14.00
C ALA A 152 6.15 14.20 -14.05
N ASN A 153 7.43 14.11 -14.42
CA ASN A 153 8.33 15.26 -14.55
C ASN A 153 9.19 15.14 -15.81
N SER A 154 9.63 16.29 -16.36
CA SER A 154 10.42 16.36 -17.59
C SER A 154 11.92 16.09 -17.39
N SER A 155 12.37 15.82 -16.16
CA SER A 155 13.75 15.42 -15.79
C SER A 155 14.04 13.97 -16.21
N GLU A 156 13.99 13.73 -17.51
CA GLU A 156 14.26 12.43 -18.12
C GLU A 156 15.76 12.07 -18.04
N HIS A 157 16.19 11.46 -16.93
CA HIS A 157 17.57 10.97 -16.83
C HIS A 157 17.81 9.81 -17.82
N ARG A 158 18.85 9.95 -18.67
CA ARG A 158 19.24 8.97 -19.70
C ARG A 158 19.25 7.50 -19.23
N LYS A 159 19.71 7.25 -17.99
CA LYS A 159 19.79 5.91 -17.41
C LYS A 159 18.44 5.19 -17.34
N TYR A 160 17.35 5.92 -17.04
CA TYR A 160 16.02 5.33 -16.86
C TYR A 160 15.21 5.32 -18.16
N VAL A 161 15.41 6.32 -19.03
CA VAL A 161 14.71 6.41 -20.33
C VAL A 161 15.04 5.24 -21.24
N ASP A 162 16.30 4.80 -21.28
CA ASP A 162 16.72 3.72 -22.19
C ASP A 162 16.07 2.37 -21.82
N ASP A 163 15.91 2.08 -20.52
CA ASP A 163 15.23 0.87 -20.04
C ASP A 163 13.72 0.91 -20.36
N VAL A 164 13.10 2.07 -20.16
CA VAL A 164 11.67 2.27 -20.49
C VAL A 164 11.42 2.23 -21.98
N LEU A 165 12.27 2.85 -22.80
CA LEU A 165 12.15 2.82 -24.27
C LEU A 165 12.25 1.38 -24.80
N LYS A 166 13.09 0.55 -24.19
CA LYS A 166 13.21 -0.86 -24.56
C LYS A 166 11.92 -1.64 -24.23
N GLU A 167 11.29 -1.34 -23.10
CA GLU A 167 9.97 -1.91 -22.77
C GLU A 167 8.89 -1.37 -23.73
N GLU A 168 8.91 -0.08 -24.03
CA GLU A 168 7.98 0.62 -24.91
C GLU A 168 7.98 0.06 -26.34
N LEU A 169 9.16 -0.10 -26.93
CA LEU A 169 9.33 -0.68 -28.28
C LEU A 169 8.88 -2.14 -28.36
N GLY A 170 8.82 -2.84 -27.22
CA GLY A 170 8.44 -4.24 -27.15
C GLY A 170 9.27 -5.14 -28.09
N PRO A 171 8.68 -6.24 -28.61
CA PRO A 171 9.32 -7.04 -29.64
C PRO A 171 9.31 -6.30 -30.99
N MET A 172 10.50 -5.95 -31.48
CA MET A 172 10.68 -5.45 -32.85
C MET A 172 10.69 -6.61 -33.85
N TYR A 173 9.89 -6.51 -34.91
CA TYR A 173 9.70 -7.58 -35.90
C TYR A 173 10.51 -7.30 -37.16
N VAL A 174 11.36 -8.25 -37.57
CA VAL A 174 12.28 -8.06 -38.69
C VAL A 174 12.14 -9.17 -39.72
N GLY A 175 12.56 -8.92 -40.97
CA GLY A 175 12.48 -9.91 -42.04
C GLY A 175 11.09 -10.04 -42.63
N LEU A 176 10.34 -8.94 -42.69
CA LEU A 176 9.04 -8.91 -43.36
C LEU A 176 9.23 -8.88 -44.88
N ARG A 177 8.63 -9.86 -45.54
CA ARG A 177 8.51 -9.89 -47.01
C ARG A 177 7.63 -8.73 -47.48
N ASN A 178 7.86 -8.26 -48.70
CA ASN A 178 7.12 -7.15 -49.32
C ASN A 178 7.24 -5.78 -48.61
N PHE A 179 8.13 -5.62 -47.62
CA PHE A 179 8.33 -4.33 -46.94
C PHE A 179 8.69 -3.22 -47.93
N HIS A 180 9.63 -3.47 -48.84
CA HIS A 180 10.06 -2.50 -49.83
C HIS A 180 8.94 -2.11 -50.79
N SER A 181 8.21 -3.08 -51.37
CA SER A 181 7.05 -2.77 -52.22
C SER A 181 5.97 -2.00 -51.46
N THR A 182 5.81 -2.26 -50.16
CA THR A 182 4.81 -1.61 -49.32
C THR A 182 5.09 -0.12 -49.12
N TYR A 183 6.31 0.25 -48.72
CA TYR A 183 6.65 1.65 -48.42
C TYR A 183 7.16 2.43 -49.63
N PHE A 184 7.83 1.76 -50.59
CA PHE A 184 8.47 2.40 -51.74
C PHE A 184 7.69 2.22 -53.05
N GLY A 185 6.74 1.28 -53.13
CA GLY A 185 6.01 0.98 -54.36
C GLY A 185 5.09 2.10 -54.86
N GLY A 186 4.67 3.02 -53.97
CA GLY A 186 3.90 4.20 -54.33
C GLY A 186 4.73 5.40 -54.80
N VAL A 187 6.07 5.28 -54.82
CA VAL A 187 6.95 6.36 -55.31
C VAL A 187 7.02 6.27 -56.84
N ALA A 188 6.46 7.27 -57.52
CA ALA A 188 6.40 7.32 -58.98
C ALA A 188 7.80 7.18 -59.61
N ASP A 189 7.89 6.36 -60.67
CA ASP A 189 9.10 6.07 -61.47
C ASP A 189 10.35 5.58 -60.72
N LEU A 190 10.24 5.26 -59.42
CA LEU A 190 11.39 4.88 -58.59
C LEU A 190 12.14 3.66 -59.11
N GLN A 191 11.43 2.61 -59.50
CA GLN A 191 12.07 1.37 -59.99
C GLN A 191 12.79 1.57 -61.32
N THR A 192 12.17 2.33 -62.24
CA THR A 192 12.76 2.67 -63.54
C THR A 192 14.03 3.50 -63.36
N ALA A 193 13.97 4.54 -62.52
CA ALA A 193 15.12 5.39 -62.24
C ALA A 193 16.24 4.66 -61.49
N ALA A 194 15.89 3.79 -60.54
CA ALA A 194 16.87 2.98 -59.82
C ALA A 194 17.59 1.99 -60.74
N GLN A 195 16.86 1.36 -61.67
CA GLN A 195 17.45 0.49 -62.68
C GLN A 195 18.39 1.28 -63.61
N ALA A 196 17.95 2.42 -64.13
CA ALA A 196 18.77 3.26 -65.01
C ALA A 196 20.06 3.76 -64.34
N PHE A 197 19.99 4.20 -63.08
CA PHE A 197 21.18 4.60 -62.33
C PHE A 197 22.11 3.42 -62.04
N PHE A 198 21.54 2.27 -61.69
CA PHE A 198 22.33 1.08 -61.40
C PHE A 198 23.06 0.57 -62.64
N GLU A 199 22.44 0.60 -63.83
CA GLU A 199 23.09 0.29 -65.11
C GLU A 199 24.28 1.24 -65.38
N GLN A 200 24.13 2.54 -65.11
CA GLN A 200 25.26 3.49 -65.19
C GLN A 200 26.40 3.17 -64.22
N CYS A 201 26.11 2.51 -63.09
CA CYS A 201 27.13 2.06 -62.14
C CYS A 201 27.88 0.82 -62.62
N LEU A 202 27.29 0.02 -63.52
CA LEU A 202 27.90 -1.18 -64.12
C LEU A 202 28.70 -0.85 -65.40
N GLU A 203 28.36 0.25 -66.07
CA GLU A 203 28.92 0.64 -67.37
C GLU A 203 30.02 1.72 -67.25
N GLY A 204 30.87 1.82 -68.29
CA GLY A 204 31.92 2.84 -68.40
C GLY A 204 33.35 2.32 -68.23
N SER A 205 34.35 3.20 -68.34
CA SER A 205 35.77 2.85 -68.16
C SER A 205 36.19 2.73 -66.68
N ASP A 206 35.31 3.15 -65.76
CA ASP A 206 35.52 3.06 -64.31
C ASP A 206 34.19 2.76 -63.57
N PRO A 207 33.70 1.51 -63.60
CA PRO A 207 32.41 1.14 -63.00
C PRO A 207 32.41 1.34 -61.47
N LEU A 208 31.27 1.78 -60.94
CA LEU A 208 31.05 1.98 -59.49
C LEU A 208 30.60 0.70 -58.78
N PHE A 209 30.15 -0.31 -59.53
CA PHE A 209 29.72 -1.61 -59.02
C PHE A 209 30.22 -2.76 -59.91
N GLU A 210 30.95 -3.72 -59.34
CA GLU A 210 31.38 -4.95 -60.04
C GLU A 210 31.09 -6.19 -59.18
N ASP A 211 31.93 -6.46 -58.17
CA ASP A 211 31.74 -7.46 -57.11
C ASP A 211 31.50 -6.75 -55.76
N GLY A 212 30.62 -5.74 -55.80
CA GLY A 212 30.35 -4.79 -54.72
C GLY A 212 30.65 -3.34 -55.08
N TRP A 213 30.35 -2.44 -54.14
CA TRP A 213 30.53 -1.01 -54.34
C TRP A 213 32.01 -0.60 -54.29
N LYS A 214 32.45 0.08 -55.35
CA LYS A 214 33.81 0.62 -55.43
C LYS A 214 34.04 1.65 -54.32
N GLY A 215 35.11 1.48 -53.56
CA GLY A 215 35.48 2.36 -52.45
C GLY A 215 34.78 2.06 -51.12
N TRP A 216 33.95 1.02 -51.04
CA TRP A 216 33.40 0.57 -49.76
C TRP A 216 34.53 0.09 -48.82
N PRO A 217 34.63 0.61 -47.57
CA PRO A 217 35.72 0.26 -46.65
C PRO A 217 35.64 -1.19 -46.16
N ARG A 218 36.79 -1.89 -46.15
CA ARG A 218 36.87 -3.33 -45.81
C ARG A 218 36.48 -3.66 -44.37
N ASP A 219 36.78 -2.77 -43.45
CA ASP A 219 36.46 -2.91 -42.02
C ASP A 219 35.15 -2.20 -41.63
N ALA A 220 34.48 -1.56 -42.62
CA ALA A 220 33.26 -0.78 -42.43
C ALA A 220 33.37 0.22 -41.26
N ASN A 221 34.55 0.82 -41.04
CA ASN A 221 34.71 1.82 -40.00
C ASN A 221 33.82 3.04 -40.27
N GLN A 222 33.30 3.63 -39.19
CA GLN A 222 32.22 4.62 -39.27
C GLN A 222 32.58 5.85 -40.11
N ASP A 223 33.78 6.41 -39.93
CA ASP A 223 34.19 7.64 -40.62
C ASP A 223 34.36 7.42 -42.13
N ASP A 224 34.97 6.31 -42.55
CA ASP A 224 35.16 5.99 -43.97
C ASP A 224 33.83 5.63 -44.65
N VAL A 225 32.95 4.89 -43.96
CA VAL A 225 31.59 4.58 -44.48
C VAL A 225 30.81 5.86 -44.68
N LEU A 226 30.86 6.81 -43.73
CA LEU A 226 30.16 8.08 -43.84
C LEU A 226 30.70 8.95 -44.98
N SER A 227 32.02 8.98 -45.19
CA SER A 227 32.62 9.71 -46.31
C SER A 227 32.15 9.11 -47.64
N TRP A 228 32.22 7.79 -47.77
CA TRP A 228 31.77 7.09 -48.98
C TRP A 228 30.26 7.29 -49.22
N PHE A 229 29.44 7.17 -48.17
CA PHE A 229 27.98 7.29 -48.26
C PHE A 229 27.55 8.71 -48.64
N ALA A 230 28.24 9.74 -48.14
CA ALA A 230 28.00 11.13 -48.51
C ALA A 230 28.31 11.36 -50.01
N ASP A 231 29.49 10.94 -50.48
CA ASP A 231 29.89 11.07 -51.88
C ASP A 231 28.95 10.32 -52.83
N PHE A 232 28.55 9.10 -52.46
CA PHE A 232 27.62 8.29 -53.23
C PHE A 232 26.25 8.95 -53.33
N SER A 233 25.73 9.41 -52.20
CA SER A 233 24.42 10.05 -52.14
C SER A 233 24.38 11.38 -52.89
N ASP A 234 25.48 12.15 -52.93
CA ASP A 234 25.60 13.36 -53.75
C ASP A 234 25.57 13.05 -55.25
N LYS A 235 26.26 11.98 -55.70
CA LYS A 235 26.17 11.51 -57.11
C LYS A 235 24.75 11.09 -57.47
N LEU A 236 24.08 10.39 -56.57
CA LEU A 236 22.71 9.92 -56.76
C LEU A 236 21.71 11.09 -56.79
N ALA A 237 21.88 12.09 -55.92
CA ALA A 237 21.08 13.31 -55.92
C ALA A 237 21.27 14.13 -57.20
N ALA A 238 22.51 14.20 -57.72
CA ALA A 238 22.80 14.86 -58.99
C ALA A 238 22.13 14.15 -60.18
N PHE A 239 22.17 12.81 -60.22
CA PHE A 239 21.45 12.01 -61.22
C PHE A 239 19.93 12.21 -61.14
N ALA A 240 19.37 12.21 -59.92
CA ALA A 240 17.96 12.49 -59.71
C ALA A 240 17.54 13.87 -60.26
N GLY A 241 18.45 14.85 -60.23
CA GLY A 241 18.21 16.19 -60.80
C GLY A 241 18.20 16.24 -62.32
N SER A 242 18.88 15.30 -63.01
CA SER A 242 19.00 15.28 -64.48
C SER A 242 17.98 14.37 -65.18
N HIS A 243 17.41 13.38 -64.49
CA HIS A 243 16.38 12.48 -65.00
C HIS A 243 14.98 13.13 -64.91
N GLY A 244 14.70 14.07 -65.82
CA GLY A 244 13.49 14.91 -65.81
C GLY A 244 12.19 14.16 -66.17
N SER A 245 11.26 14.09 -65.21
CA SER A 245 9.78 14.03 -65.37
C SER A 245 9.01 14.16 -64.05
N ILE A 246 9.66 14.07 -62.89
CA ILE A 246 9.05 14.38 -61.58
C ILE A 246 9.38 15.84 -61.21
N PRO A 247 8.48 16.65 -60.62
CA PRO A 247 8.78 18.03 -60.25
C PRO A 247 9.87 18.09 -59.15
N THR A 248 11.14 18.05 -59.56
CA THR A 248 12.35 18.16 -58.72
C THR A 248 12.48 19.51 -58.01
N HIS A 249 11.51 20.41 -58.19
CA HIS A 249 11.43 21.70 -57.51
C HIS A 249 10.70 21.67 -56.16
N ARG A 250 9.99 20.59 -55.77
CA ARG A 250 9.20 20.60 -54.50
C ARG A 250 9.84 19.90 -53.28
N HIS A 251 10.72 18.92 -53.46
CA HIS A 251 11.26 18.14 -52.33
C HIS A 251 12.76 17.87 -52.46
N ARG A 252 13.59 18.92 -52.38
CA ARG A 252 15.04 18.74 -52.37
C ARG A 252 15.48 18.26 -50.97
N ARG A 253 16.01 17.05 -50.88
CA ARG A 253 16.58 16.46 -49.66
C ARG A 253 18.04 16.11 -49.86
N ARG A 254 18.81 16.05 -48.78
CA ARG A 254 20.22 15.61 -48.81
C ARG A 254 20.53 14.69 -47.62
N PRO A 255 21.43 13.70 -47.78
CA PRO A 255 22.05 13.05 -46.63
C PRO A 255 22.80 14.06 -45.75
N LEU A 256 22.80 13.81 -44.45
CA LEU A 256 23.56 14.52 -43.44
C LEU A 256 24.28 13.49 -42.58
N ALA A 257 25.59 13.66 -42.41
CA ALA A 257 26.45 12.80 -41.59
C ALA A 257 27.06 13.62 -40.45
N GLN A 258 26.66 13.36 -39.20
CA GLN A 258 27.12 14.11 -38.01
C GLN A 258 27.42 13.24 -36.78
N PRO A 259 28.22 12.17 -36.91
CA PRO A 259 28.41 11.16 -35.87
C PRO A 259 29.01 11.71 -34.57
N ASN A 260 29.70 12.85 -34.64
CA ASN A 260 30.48 13.41 -33.54
C ASN A 260 29.82 14.63 -32.86
N LYS A 261 28.70 15.14 -33.38
CA LYS A 261 28.03 16.35 -32.85
C LYS A 261 26.61 16.02 -32.36
N PRO A 262 26.21 16.47 -31.16
CA PRO A 262 24.83 16.34 -30.74
C PRO A 262 23.88 17.16 -31.62
N ILE A 263 22.73 16.58 -31.98
CA ILE A 263 21.65 17.28 -32.69
C ILE A 263 20.80 18.05 -31.69
N GLN A 264 20.43 19.28 -32.04
CA GLN A 264 19.64 20.16 -31.17
C GLN A 264 18.16 19.74 -31.15
N GLY A 265 17.47 20.03 -30.04
CA GLY A 265 16.03 19.76 -29.89
C GLY A 265 15.66 18.50 -29.11
N SER A 266 16.64 17.82 -28.52
CA SER A 266 16.43 16.67 -27.63
C SER A 266 16.82 17.04 -26.19
N THR A 267 16.10 16.51 -25.20
CA THR A 267 16.41 16.67 -23.77
C THR A 267 17.76 16.05 -23.40
N GLY A 268 18.23 15.06 -24.16
CA GLY A 268 19.56 14.46 -24.00
C GLY A 268 20.51 14.80 -25.17
N GLU A 269 21.82 14.84 -24.91
CA GLU A 269 22.82 14.92 -25.98
C GLU A 269 22.84 13.63 -26.80
N ARG A 270 22.20 13.66 -27.97
CA ARG A 270 22.10 12.52 -28.90
C ARG A 270 22.83 12.84 -30.20
N LYS A 271 23.68 11.92 -30.65
CA LYS A 271 24.47 12.02 -31.88
C LYS A 271 23.85 11.10 -32.92
N LEU A 272 23.54 11.61 -34.10
CA LEU A 272 23.02 10.86 -35.24
C LEU A 272 24.18 10.47 -36.14
N ASP A 273 24.30 9.20 -36.52
CA ASP A 273 25.35 8.76 -37.43
C ASP A 273 25.14 9.35 -38.83
N VAL A 274 23.96 9.10 -39.40
CA VAL A 274 23.55 9.57 -40.72
C VAL A 274 22.04 9.78 -40.77
N GLY A 275 21.53 10.65 -41.64
CA GLY A 275 20.11 10.75 -41.93
C GLY A 275 19.80 11.67 -43.11
N PHE A 276 18.55 11.72 -43.54
CA PHE A 276 18.11 12.62 -44.61
C PHE A 276 17.41 13.86 -44.04
N VAL A 277 17.73 15.03 -44.58
CA VAL A 277 17.18 16.32 -44.11
C VAL A 277 16.51 17.11 -45.23
N LYS A 278 15.58 18.01 -44.86
CA LYS A 278 14.86 18.93 -45.77
C LYS A 278 15.73 20.10 -46.25
N ASP A 279 16.75 20.50 -45.48
CA ASP A 279 17.61 21.64 -45.80
C ASP A 279 18.69 21.25 -46.83
N THR A 280 18.62 21.85 -48.02
CA THR A 280 19.57 21.61 -49.11
C THR A 280 20.95 22.25 -48.92
N SER A 281 21.05 23.20 -47.99
CA SER A 281 22.29 23.91 -47.67
C SER A 281 23.04 23.29 -46.47
N ALA A 282 22.44 22.30 -45.80
CA ALA A 282 23.04 21.62 -44.68
C ALA A 282 24.28 20.82 -45.11
N GLY A 283 25.41 21.08 -44.45
CA GLY A 283 26.68 20.36 -44.61
C GLY A 283 27.14 19.72 -43.30
N LYS A 284 28.33 19.09 -43.33
CA LYS A 284 28.93 18.36 -42.19
C LYS A 284 29.03 19.20 -40.91
N ASP A 285 29.15 20.52 -41.04
CA ASP A 285 29.27 21.47 -39.93
C ASP A 285 28.00 22.26 -39.58
N SER A 286 26.90 22.08 -40.31
CA SER A 286 25.64 22.80 -40.08
C SER A 286 25.01 22.41 -38.74
N ARG A 287 24.54 23.38 -37.96
CA ARG A 287 23.77 23.08 -36.73
C ARG A 287 22.38 22.60 -37.14
N CYS A 288 22.12 21.30 -37.00
CA CYS A 288 20.84 20.70 -37.35
C CYS A 288 19.98 20.45 -36.11
N HIS A 289 18.67 20.52 -36.31
CA HIS A 289 17.66 20.26 -35.27
C HIS A 289 16.90 18.98 -35.59
N TRP A 290 16.42 18.24 -34.58
CA TRP A 290 15.67 16.99 -34.79
C TRP A 290 14.41 17.17 -35.66
N SER A 291 13.81 18.36 -35.65
CA SER A 291 12.68 18.71 -36.54
C SER A 291 13.04 18.72 -38.03
N GLN A 292 14.33 18.78 -38.38
CA GLN A 292 14.81 18.77 -39.77
C GLN A 292 15.19 17.36 -40.26
N ILE A 293 15.33 16.38 -39.35
CA ILE A 293 15.68 15.00 -39.68
C ILE A 293 14.42 14.26 -40.13
N LEU A 294 14.40 13.79 -41.38
CA LEU A 294 13.25 13.10 -41.98
C LEU A 294 13.37 11.58 -41.89
N VAL A 295 14.58 11.05 -42.14
CA VAL A 295 14.87 9.60 -42.12
C VAL A 295 16.19 9.38 -41.40
N PRO A 296 16.19 8.94 -40.13
CA PRO A 296 17.42 8.63 -39.40
C PRO A 296 18.04 7.30 -39.86
N GLY A 297 19.37 7.21 -39.75
CA GLY A 297 20.15 6.02 -40.04
C GLY A 297 21.20 5.74 -38.96
N GLU A 298 21.47 4.45 -38.75
CA GLU A 298 22.41 3.94 -37.75
C GLU A 298 23.48 3.07 -38.43
N LEU A 299 24.75 3.29 -38.09
CA LEU A 299 25.88 2.60 -38.73
C LEU A 299 26.70 1.82 -37.71
N LYS A 300 26.95 0.55 -37.97
CA LYS A 300 27.86 -0.30 -37.18
C LYS A 300 28.85 -1.00 -38.10
N SER A 301 30.12 -1.03 -37.71
CA SER A 301 31.15 -1.74 -38.50
C SER A 301 30.98 -3.27 -38.51
N ASN A 302 30.43 -3.84 -37.43
CA ASN A 302 30.27 -5.27 -37.25
C ASN A 302 28.88 -5.76 -37.73
N PRO A 303 28.79 -6.68 -38.72
CA PRO A 303 27.52 -7.27 -39.16
C PRO A 303 26.66 -7.89 -38.05
N SER A 304 27.29 -8.47 -37.02
CA SER A 304 26.58 -9.09 -35.88
C SER A 304 25.94 -8.09 -34.91
N ALA A 305 26.10 -6.78 -35.16
CA ALA A 305 25.43 -5.71 -34.44
C ALA A 305 23.96 -5.51 -34.88
N ASP A 306 23.52 -6.14 -35.98
CA ASP A 306 22.11 -6.18 -36.42
C ASP A 306 21.26 -7.04 -35.47
N LYS A 307 21.05 -6.55 -34.24
CA LYS A 307 20.27 -7.20 -33.20
C LYS A 307 19.60 -6.19 -32.29
N ALA A 308 18.53 -6.63 -31.63
CA ALA A 308 17.66 -5.81 -30.78
C ALA A 308 18.39 -5.01 -29.69
N SER A 309 19.47 -5.55 -29.10
CA SER A 309 20.20 -4.90 -28.01
C SER A 309 21.28 -3.91 -28.47
N MET A 310 21.43 -3.68 -29.77
CA MET A 310 22.44 -2.82 -30.37
C MET A 310 21.80 -1.91 -31.43
N ALA A 311 22.05 -2.12 -32.73
CA ALA A 311 21.66 -1.19 -33.79
C ALA A 311 20.16 -0.86 -33.82
N TRP A 312 19.29 -1.82 -33.49
CA TRP A 312 17.83 -1.59 -33.54
C TRP A 312 17.37 -0.63 -32.45
N LEU A 313 17.93 -0.76 -31.23
CA LEU A 313 17.61 0.13 -30.11
C LEU A 313 18.24 1.50 -30.30
N ASP A 314 19.45 1.58 -30.88
CA ASP A 314 20.09 2.85 -31.21
C ASP A 314 19.28 3.63 -32.26
N LEU A 315 18.84 2.98 -33.35
CA LEU A 315 17.94 3.60 -34.33
C LEU A 315 16.57 3.95 -33.71
N GLY A 316 16.04 3.09 -32.84
CA GLY A 316 14.83 3.38 -32.07
C GLY A 316 14.94 4.67 -31.26
N ARG A 317 16.10 4.96 -30.64
CA ARG A 317 16.32 6.25 -29.95
C ARG A 317 16.18 7.43 -30.92
N TYR A 318 16.74 7.36 -32.13
CA TYR A 318 16.61 8.43 -33.12
C TYR A 318 15.17 8.60 -33.61
N ALA A 319 14.46 7.50 -33.84
CA ALA A 319 13.05 7.54 -34.24
C ALA A 319 12.19 8.23 -33.17
N ARG A 320 12.48 8.01 -31.88
CA ARG A 320 11.81 8.72 -30.77
C ARG A 320 12.03 10.22 -30.85
N GLU A 321 13.27 10.68 -31.04
CA GLU A 321 13.57 12.12 -31.10
C GLU A 321 12.93 12.79 -32.32
N VAL A 322 12.90 12.11 -33.48
CA VAL A 322 12.18 12.58 -34.67
C VAL A 322 10.68 12.71 -34.39
N LEU A 323 10.05 11.67 -33.83
CA LEU A 323 8.63 11.69 -33.47
C LEU A 323 8.32 12.74 -32.38
N ALA A 324 9.24 13.02 -31.47
CA ALA A 324 9.08 14.07 -30.46
C ALA A 324 9.17 15.47 -31.07
N ALA A 325 10.12 15.70 -31.99
CA ALA A 325 10.36 17.01 -32.59
C ALA A 325 9.37 17.37 -33.72
N GLN A 326 8.80 16.36 -34.40
CA GLN A 326 7.84 16.54 -35.49
C GLN A 326 6.45 16.08 -35.04
N ASN A 327 5.60 17.04 -34.66
CA ASN A 327 4.33 16.81 -33.97
C ASN A 327 3.22 16.21 -34.86
N ASP A 328 3.34 16.30 -36.18
CA ASP A 328 2.40 15.83 -37.21
C ASP A 328 2.85 14.52 -37.88
N ARG A 329 3.68 13.72 -37.21
CA ARG A 329 4.15 12.41 -37.70
C ARG A 329 3.27 11.26 -37.24
N ARG A 330 2.82 10.44 -38.19
CA ARG A 330 2.14 9.15 -37.98
C ARG A 330 3.13 8.01 -37.77
N PHE A 331 4.20 7.97 -38.56
CA PHE A 331 5.30 7.00 -38.46
C PHE A 331 6.63 7.59 -38.95
N VAL A 332 7.75 6.91 -38.68
CA VAL A 332 9.10 7.29 -39.15
C VAL A 332 9.77 6.12 -39.84
N LEU A 333 10.25 6.35 -41.06
CA LEU A 333 11.15 5.43 -41.76
C LEU A 333 12.59 5.67 -41.31
N GLY A 334 13.38 4.60 -41.25
CA GLY A 334 14.82 4.68 -40.95
C GLY A 334 15.57 3.50 -41.55
N PHE A 335 16.88 3.45 -41.35
CA PHE A 335 17.68 2.32 -41.84
C PHE A 335 18.88 2.02 -40.93
N THR A 336 19.34 0.78 -40.95
CA THR A 336 20.57 0.35 -40.30
C THR A 336 21.52 -0.21 -41.33
N ILE A 337 22.81 0.10 -41.24
CA ILE A 337 23.88 -0.56 -42.01
C ILE A 337 24.87 -1.17 -41.02
N CYS A 338 24.96 -2.50 -40.98
CA CYS A 338 25.85 -3.27 -40.10
C CYS A 338 26.86 -4.05 -40.95
N GLY A 339 28.13 -3.61 -41.00
CA GLY A 339 29.04 -4.02 -42.07
C GLY A 339 28.47 -3.58 -43.42
N SER A 340 28.31 -4.49 -44.38
CA SER A 340 27.62 -4.21 -45.65
C SER A 340 26.12 -4.57 -45.63
N LEU A 341 25.58 -5.01 -44.49
CA LEU A 341 24.20 -5.48 -44.40
C LEU A 341 23.25 -4.33 -44.08
N MET A 342 22.34 -4.03 -44.99
CA MET A 342 21.32 -2.98 -44.82
C MET A 342 19.96 -3.57 -44.44
N ARG A 343 19.23 -2.84 -43.61
CA ARG A 343 17.82 -3.11 -43.29
C ARG A 343 17.06 -1.80 -43.20
N VAL A 344 15.84 -1.76 -43.73
CA VAL A 344 14.94 -0.61 -43.66
C VAL A 344 13.91 -0.84 -42.57
N TRP A 345 13.62 0.21 -41.81
CA TRP A 345 12.77 0.20 -40.63
C TRP A 345 11.59 1.16 -40.80
N ALA A 346 10.44 0.80 -40.23
CA ALA A 346 9.33 1.69 -39.97
C ALA A 346 9.01 1.64 -38.47
N PHE A 347 9.05 2.79 -37.81
CA PHE A 347 8.67 2.97 -36.41
C PHE A 347 7.33 3.69 -36.36
N ASP A 348 6.35 3.04 -35.73
CA ASP A 348 4.98 3.52 -35.61
C ASP A 348 4.48 3.41 -34.17
N ARG A 349 3.18 3.62 -33.95
CA ARG A 349 2.59 3.68 -32.60
C ARG A 349 2.39 2.32 -31.91
N LEU A 350 2.80 1.24 -32.55
CA LEU A 350 2.90 -0.12 -31.99
C LEU A 350 4.35 -0.60 -31.83
N GLY A 351 5.36 0.16 -32.29
CA GLY A 351 6.77 -0.19 -32.19
C GLY A 351 7.47 -0.23 -33.56
N GLY A 352 8.55 -1.00 -33.66
CA GLY A 352 9.38 -1.09 -34.88
C GLY A 352 9.12 -2.35 -35.70
N ILE A 353 8.95 -2.20 -37.02
CA ILE A 353 8.97 -3.28 -38.01
C ILE A 353 10.04 -3.04 -39.06
N ALA A 354 10.57 -4.10 -39.66
CA ALA A 354 11.68 -3.97 -40.60
C ALA A 354 11.64 -4.96 -41.76
N SER A 355 12.26 -4.54 -42.87
CA SER A 355 12.48 -5.33 -44.08
C SER A 355 13.31 -6.59 -43.82
N GLU A 356 13.38 -7.47 -44.82
CA GLU A 356 14.50 -8.40 -44.97
C GLU A 356 15.83 -7.65 -45.03
N GLN A 357 16.87 -8.27 -44.49
CA GLN A 357 18.23 -7.76 -44.59
C GLN A 357 18.81 -8.18 -45.93
N PHE A 358 19.51 -7.25 -46.57
CA PHE A 358 20.23 -7.49 -47.81
C PHE A 358 21.64 -6.94 -47.73
N ASP A 359 22.55 -7.54 -48.49
CA ASP A 359 23.94 -7.11 -48.58
C ASP A 359 24.05 -6.09 -49.72
N ILE A 360 24.40 -4.84 -49.41
CA ILE A 360 24.45 -3.76 -50.41
C ILE A 360 25.49 -4.03 -51.49
N ASN A 361 26.51 -4.82 -51.18
CA ASN A 361 27.56 -5.21 -52.13
C ASN A 361 27.15 -6.37 -53.03
N LYS A 362 26.01 -7.02 -52.76
CA LYS A 362 25.44 -8.08 -53.62
C LYS A 362 24.19 -7.60 -54.33
N ASP A 363 23.38 -6.78 -53.67
CA ASP A 363 22.14 -6.22 -54.20
C ASP A 363 22.24 -4.68 -54.26
N GLY A 364 23.12 -4.21 -55.14
CA GLY A 364 23.35 -2.78 -55.34
C GLY A 364 22.12 -2.06 -55.91
N ARG A 365 21.28 -2.74 -56.70
CA ARG A 365 20.04 -2.14 -57.22
C ARG A 365 19.05 -1.83 -56.11
N GLN A 366 18.84 -2.77 -55.18
CA GLN A 366 17.96 -2.53 -54.02
C GLN A 366 18.50 -1.39 -53.14
N PHE A 367 19.83 -1.31 -52.97
CA PHE A 367 20.46 -0.18 -52.27
C PHE A 367 20.15 1.16 -52.95
N VAL A 368 20.39 1.28 -54.26
CA VAL A 368 20.07 2.48 -55.06
C VAL A 368 18.59 2.85 -54.94
N SER A 369 17.68 1.88 -55.13
CA SER A 369 16.24 2.10 -55.02
C SER A 369 15.83 2.62 -53.64
N THR A 370 16.50 2.18 -52.58
CA THR A 370 16.18 2.59 -51.21
C THR A 370 16.61 4.05 -50.96
N ILE A 371 17.83 4.41 -51.36
CA ILE A 371 18.35 5.78 -51.17
C ILE A 371 17.57 6.77 -52.05
N LEU A 372 17.29 6.44 -53.32
CA LEU A 372 16.43 7.26 -54.18
C LEU A 372 15.03 7.44 -53.59
N GLY A 373 14.46 6.39 -53.01
CA GLY A 373 13.16 6.46 -52.35
C GLY A 373 13.13 7.50 -51.25
N PHE A 374 14.12 7.51 -50.34
CA PHE A 374 14.18 8.52 -49.27
C PHE A 374 14.34 9.96 -49.81
N LEU A 375 15.04 10.13 -50.93
CA LEU A 375 15.17 11.42 -51.60
C LEU A 375 13.84 11.87 -52.25
N TRP A 376 13.01 10.95 -52.75
CA TRP A 376 11.85 11.27 -53.61
C TRP A 376 10.48 11.19 -52.95
N MET A 377 10.32 10.46 -51.84
CA MET A 377 9.02 10.32 -51.16
C MET A 377 8.36 11.68 -50.92
N ASN A 378 7.04 11.84 -50.97
CA ASN A 378 6.41 13.08 -50.51
C ASN A 378 6.31 13.10 -48.96
N GLU A 379 5.77 14.18 -48.36
CA GLU A 379 5.64 14.28 -46.90
C GLU A 379 4.71 13.17 -46.33
N GLU A 380 3.59 12.89 -46.99
CA GLU A 380 2.66 11.83 -46.58
C GLU A 380 3.33 10.44 -46.58
N GLN A 381 4.09 10.11 -47.63
CA GLN A 381 4.83 8.85 -47.77
C GLN A 381 5.95 8.71 -46.74
N LEU A 382 6.54 9.83 -46.32
CA LEU A 382 7.47 9.83 -45.20
C LEU A 382 6.75 9.60 -43.86
N GLY A 383 5.43 9.79 -43.79
CA GLY A 383 4.61 9.59 -42.60
C GLY A 383 4.12 10.87 -41.94
N PHE A 384 4.11 12.02 -42.62
CA PHE A 384 3.40 13.21 -42.15
C PHE A 384 1.87 13.03 -42.29
N ASP A 385 1.10 13.65 -41.41
CA ASP A 385 -0.36 13.68 -41.44
C ASP A 385 -0.84 14.68 -42.52
N PRO A 386 -1.48 14.22 -43.61
CA PRO A 386 -1.97 15.10 -44.67
C PRO A 386 -3.22 15.91 -44.27
N THR A 387 -3.88 15.59 -43.14
CA THR A 387 -5.02 16.37 -42.64
C THR A 387 -4.61 17.66 -41.96
N ILE A 388 -3.34 17.80 -41.56
CA ILE A 388 -2.75 19.04 -41.06
C ILE A 388 -2.16 19.79 -42.26
N MET A 389 -2.92 20.75 -42.76
CA MET A 389 -2.60 21.48 -43.98
C MET A 389 -1.80 22.74 -43.67
N THR A 390 -1.03 23.22 -44.65
CA THR A 390 -0.34 24.52 -44.56
C THR A 390 -0.66 25.35 -45.80
N ALA A 391 -1.22 26.55 -45.61
CA ALA A 391 -1.46 27.53 -46.67
C ALA A 391 -1.06 28.92 -46.17
N ASN A 392 -0.43 29.74 -47.02
CA ASN A 392 0.04 31.09 -46.67
C ASN A 392 0.87 31.15 -45.37
N GLU A 393 1.69 30.13 -45.11
CA GLU A 393 2.50 29.97 -43.89
C GLU A 393 1.70 29.68 -42.59
N GLU A 394 0.37 29.55 -42.68
CA GLU A 394 -0.49 29.15 -41.56
C GLU A 394 -0.82 27.66 -41.63
N ARG A 395 -0.81 26.99 -40.47
CA ARG A 395 -1.23 25.59 -40.33
C ARG A 395 -2.68 25.54 -39.92
N PHE A 396 -3.47 24.65 -40.51
CA PHE A 396 -4.89 24.49 -40.17
C PHE A 396 -5.37 23.06 -40.40
N ILE A 397 -6.52 22.75 -39.81
CA ILE A 397 -7.32 21.56 -40.10
C ILE A 397 -8.71 21.97 -40.58
N GLU A 398 -9.37 21.09 -41.32
CA GLU A 398 -10.77 21.23 -41.72
C GLU A 398 -11.61 20.22 -40.94
N VAL A 399 -12.69 20.68 -40.31
CA VAL A 399 -13.60 19.83 -39.52
C VAL A 399 -15.04 20.01 -39.97
N ASP A 400 -15.79 18.92 -40.05
CA ASP A 400 -17.20 18.97 -40.42
C ASP A 400 -18.09 19.06 -39.18
N ARG A 401 -18.70 20.22 -38.97
CA ARG A 401 -19.56 20.49 -37.81
C ARG A 401 -20.89 21.11 -38.24
N ASN A 402 -21.99 20.57 -37.72
CA ASN A 402 -23.36 21.03 -38.01
C ASN A 402 -23.70 21.08 -39.52
N GLY A 403 -23.09 20.21 -40.33
CA GLY A 403 -23.30 20.17 -41.78
C GLY A 403 -22.51 21.21 -42.58
N SER A 404 -21.55 21.90 -41.96
CA SER A 404 -20.62 22.81 -42.62
C SER A 404 -19.17 22.50 -42.27
N THR A 405 -18.27 22.61 -43.24
CA THR A 405 -16.83 22.51 -43.02
C THR A 405 -16.31 23.82 -42.43
N GLU A 406 -15.64 23.74 -41.28
CA GLU A 406 -15.02 24.84 -40.57
C GLU A 406 -13.49 24.68 -40.59
N ARG A 407 -12.75 25.78 -40.78
CA ARG A 407 -11.29 25.80 -40.68
C ARG A 407 -10.87 26.18 -39.28
N ILE A 408 -10.00 25.38 -38.69
CA ILE A 408 -9.41 25.63 -37.37
C ILE A 408 -7.92 25.89 -37.57
N ILE A 409 -7.49 27.12 -37.27
CA ILE A 409 -6.10 27.56 -37.39
C ILE A 409 -5.31 27.09 -36.18
N ILE A 410 -4.14 26.49 -36.42
CA ILE A 410 -3.22 25.99 -35.40
C ILE A 410 -2.21 27.10 -35.08
N ASP A 411 -2.26 27.61 -33.85
CA ASP A 411 -1.40 28.72 -33.39
C ASP A 411 -0.04 28.20 -32.92
N GLU A 412 -0.05 27.26 -31.97
CA GLU A 412 1.16 26.75 -31.35
C GLU A 412 1.00 25.33 -30.79
N VAL A 413 2.12 24.63 -30.64
CA VAL A 413 2.17 23.31 -29.99
C VAL A 413 2.23 23.53 -28.48
N MET A 414 1.21 23.07 -27.75
CA MET A 414 1.15 23.18 -26.29
C MET A 414 1.92 22.04 -25.62
N GLN A 415 1.73 20.80 -26.12
CA GLN A 415 2.27 19.59 -25.52
C GLN A 415 2.51 18.53 -26.59
N ARG A 416 3.63 17.79 -26.49
CA ARG A 416 3.91 16.60 -27.30
C ARG A 416 4.52 15.52 -26.42
N ALA A 417 3.84 14.38 -26.33
CA ALA A 417 4.32 13.20 -25.61
C ALA A 417 5.50 12.54 -26.36
N PRO A 418 6.73 12.48 -25.79
CA PRO A 418 7.91 12.00 -26.49
C PRO A 418 8.01 10.47 -26.44
N CYS A 419 7.10 9.76 -27.11
CA CYS A 419 7.08 8.30 -27.22
C CYS A 419 6.93 7.83 -28.68
N ILE A 420 7.42 6.62 -28.95
CA ILE A 420 7.21 5.86 -30.18
C ILE A 420 5.89 5.11 -30.07
N ALA A 421 5.84 4.12 -29.17
CA ALA A 421 4.70 3.24 -29.03
C ALA A 421 3.82 3.67 -27.84
N GLY A 422 2.55 3.94 -28.10
CA GLY A 422 1.67 4.52 -27.11
C GLY A 422 0.62 5.44 -27.71
N ARG A 423 0.08 6.34 -26.89
CA ARG A 423 -0.90 7.35 -27.33
C ARG A 423 -0.27 8.46 -28.16
N ALA A 424 1.00 8.79 -27.92
CA ALA A 424 1.70 9.90 -28.57
C ALA A 424 0.88 11.21 -28.60
N THR A 425 0.22 11.50 -27.47
CA THR A 425 -0.70 12.63 -27.33
C THR A 425 -0.03 13.94 -27.73
N THR A 426 -0.72 14.71 -28.55
CA THR A 426 -0.27 16.01 -29.04
C THR A 426 -1.38 17.01 -28.89
N CYS A 427 -1.09 18.13 -28.24
CA CYS A 427 -2.05 19.20 -28.04
C CYS A 427 -1.55 20.47 -28.70
N TRP A 428 -2.43 21.11 -29.46
CA TRP A 428 -2.20 22.43 -30.05
C TRP A 428 -3.21 23.43 -29.53
N LYS A 429 -2.76 24.66 -29.36
CA LYS A 429 -3.62 25.82 -29.21
C LYS A 429 -4.09 26.22 -30.60
N ALA A 430 -5.37 26.51 -30.72
CA ALA A 430 -6.00 26.78 -31.99
C ALA A 430 -7.18 27.74 -31.85
N HIS A 431 -7.69 28.24 -32.97
CA HIS A 431 -8.91 29.03 -33.02
C HIS A 431 -9.66 28.84 -34.35
N PRO A 432 -10.99 29.04 -34.41
CA PRO A 432 -11.72 29.03 -35.66
C PRO A 432 -11.30 30.20 -36.57
N GLU A 433 -11.20 29.96 -37.87
CA GLU A 433 -10.86 30.99 -38.86
C GLU A 433 -11.82 32.19 -38.74
N GLY A 434 -11.25 33.39 -38.55
CA GLY A 434 -12.02 34.62 -38.36
C GLY A 434 -12.53 34.89 -36.94
N ARG A 435 -12.21 34.03 -35.95
CA ARG A 435 -12.55 34.21 -34.51
C ARG A 435 -11.37 33.92 -33.58
N PRO A 436 -10.28 34.70 -33.64
CA PRO A 436 -9.08 34.48 -32.82
C PRO A 436 -9.31 34.63 -31.32
N GLU A 437 -10.40 35.29 -30.90
CA GLU A 437 -10.82 35.40 -29.50
C GLU A 437 -11.34 34.07 -28.92
N MET A 438 -11.76 33.13 -29.78
CA MET A 438 -12.28 31.83 -29.35
C MET A 438 -11.16 30.79 -29.37
N LEU A 439 -10.44 30.69 -28.24
CA LEU A 439 -9.40 29.69 -28.07
C LEU A 439 -9.97 28.27 -27.98
N LEU A 440 -9.31 27.34 -28.65
CA LEU A 440 -9.60 25.91 -28.68
C LEU A 440 -8.31 25.12 -28.41
N VAL A 441 -8.48 23.88 -27.98
CA VAL A 441 -7.39 22.90 -27.88
C VAL A 441 -7.68 21.73 -28.79
N ILE A 442 -6.80 21.49 -29.77
CA ILE A 442 -6.83 20.27 -30.60
C ILE A 442 -5.96 19.23 -29.92
N LYS A 443 -6.48 18.03 -29.68
CA LYS A 443 -5.78 16.88 -29.10
C LYS A 443 -5.81 15.70 -30.06
N ASP A 444 -4.64 15.30 -30.55
CA ASP A 444 -4.47 14.07 -31.33
C ASP A 444 -3.88 12.97 -30.46
N SER A 445 -4.41 11.75 -30.59
CA SER A 445 -3.93 10.58 -29.85
C SER A 445 -4.20 9.24 -30.53
N TRP A 446 -3.35 8.25 -30.27
CA TRP A 446 -3.44 6.88 -30.82
C TRP A 446 -4.03 5.90 -29.80
N GLN A 447 -5.29 5.57 -30.00
CA GLN A 447 -6.10 4.85 -29.03
C GLN A 447 -6.35 3.40 -29.45
N TYR A 448 -6.58 2.53 -28.47
CA TYR A 448 -6.99 1.15 -28.75
C TYR A 448 -8.43 1.14 -29.28
N PRO A 449 -8.73 0.41 -30.38
CA PRO A 449 -10.08 0.34 -30.92
C PRO A 449 -11.11 -0.18 -29.90
N GLU A 450 -10.67 -1.00 -28.95
CA GLU A 450 -11.53 -1.59 -27.92
C GLU A 450 -11.93 -0.60 -26.81
N ARG A 451 -11.36 0.61 -26.80
CA ARG A 451 -11.68 1.68 -25.83
C ARG A 451 -12.81 2.57 -26.35
N ASP A 452 -13.66 3.01 -25.43
CA ASP A 452 -14.60 4.10 -25.63
C ASP A 452 -13.85 5.36 -26.12
N GLU A 453 -14.49 6.14 -26.99
CA GLU A 453 -13.89 7.34 -27.56
C GLU A 453 -13.96 8.49 -26.56
N GLU A 454 -12.84 9.14 -26.29
CA GLU A 454 -12.80 10.28 -25.36
C GLU A 454 -13.73 11.42 -25.79
N GLY A 455 -13.79 11.70 -27.10
CA GLY A 455 -14.68 12.72 -27.65
C GLY A 455 -16.15 12.45 -27.35
N GLU A 456 -16.57 11.18 -27.29
CA GLU A 456 -17.92 10.77 -26.91
C GLU A 456 -18.17 10.98 -25.42
N LEU A 457 -17.21 10.62 -24.56
CA LEU A 457 -17.31 10.81 -23.12
C LEU A 457 -17.37 12.30 -22.75
N LEU A 458 -16.58 13.14 -23.41
CA LEU A 458 -16.60 14.60 -23.21
C LEU A 458 -17.90 15.22 -23.72
N ARG A 459 -18.43 14.76 -24.85
CA ARG A 459 -19.74 15.20 -25.34
C ARG A 459 -20.82 14.85 -24.34
N GLU A 460 -20.85 13.61 -23.85
CA GLU A 460 -21.81 13.15 -22.83
C GLU A 460 -21.70 13.96 -21.53
N ALA A 461 -20.49 14.23 -21.03
CA ALA A 461 -20.28 15.05 -19.84
C ALA A 461 -20.77 16.49 -20.05
N THR A 462 -20.50 17.07 -21.23
CA THR A 462 -20.96 18.41 -21.59
C THR A 462 -22.48 18.48 -21.68
N ASP A 463 -23.11 17.50 -22.33
CA ASP A 463 -24.57 17.40 -22.49
C ASP A 463 -25.30 17.20 -21.14
N LYS A 464 -24.65 16.49 -20.19
CA LYS A 464 -25.13 16.31 -18.81
C LYS A 464 -24.88 17.52 -17.90
N GLY A 465 -24.23 18.57 -18.39
CA GLY A 465 -23.95 19.78 -17.62
C GLY A 465 -22.91 19.59 -16.51
N VAL A 466 -21.94 18.69 -16.70
CA VAL A 466 -20.82 18.51 -15.77
C VAL A 466 -20.01 19.81 -15.66
N VAL A 467 -19.72 20.26 -14.44
CA VAL A 467 -18.96 21.49 -14.16
C VAL A 467 -17.47 21.17 -14.00
N ASN A 468 -16.60 22.18 -14.20
CA ASN A 468 -15.14 22.08 -13.98
C ASN A 468 -14.48 20.86 -14.67
N VAL A 469 -14.98 20.48 -15.85
CA VAL A 469 -14.38 19.51 -16.78
C VAL A 469 -14.38 20.18 -18.16
N ALA A 470 -13.33 19.93 -18.96
CA ALA A 470 -13.24 20.52 -20.30
C ALA A 470 -14.46 20.21 -21.17
N ARG A 471 -14.99 21.25 -21.80
CA ARG A 471 -16.20 21.18 -22.62
C ARG A 471 -15.87 20.76 -24.05
N TYR A 472 -16.74 19.93 -24.59
CA TYR A 472 -16.65 19.40 -25.95
C TYR A 472 -16.87 20.47 -27.02
N TYR A 473 -16.05 20.46 -28.09
CA TYR A 473 -16.27 21.22 -29.33
C TYR A 473 -16.57 20.31 -30.52
N HIS A 474 -15.66 19.36 -30.80
CA HIS A 474 -15.74 18.41 -31.91
C HIS A 474 -14.86 17.18 -31.64
N HIS A 475 -15.11 16.06 -32.30
CA HIS A 475 -14.19 14.93 -32.33
C HIS A 475 -14.38 14.12 -33.63
N GLU A 476 -13.34 13.43 -34.05
CA GLU A 476 -13.35 12.56 -35.21
C GLU A 476 -12.30 11.44 -35.10
N THR A 477 -12.52 10.36 -35.85
CA THR A 477 -11.45 9.42 -36.20
C THR A 477 -10.80 9.94 -37.48
N VAL A 478 -9.48 10.18 -37.44
CA VAL A 478 -8.75 10.77 -38.57
C VAL A 478 -8.78 9.80 -39.75
N GLN A 479 -9.12 10.30 -40.94
CA GLN A 479 -9.19 9.50 -42.16
C GLN A 479 -8.14 9.94 -43.18
N ILE A 480 -7.47 8.95 -43.80
CA ILE A 480 -6.44 9.14 -44.82
C ILE A 480 -6.88 8.35 -46.05
N ASP A 481 -7.03 9.04 -47.18
CA ASP A 481 -7.59 8.48 -48.42
C ASP A 481 -8.95 7.78 -48.23
N GLY A 482 -9.79 8.32 -47.33
CA GLY A 482 -11.13 7.79 -47.04
C GLY A 482 -11.16 6.52 -46.19
N ALA A 483 -10.03 6.14 -45.57
CA ALA A 483 -9.94 5.04 -44.62
C ALA A 483 -9.43 5.53 -43.25
N ASP A 484 -9.91 4.93 -42.17
CA ASP A 484 -9.46 5.26 -40.82
C ASP A 484 -7.93 5.09 -40.70
N ASP A 485 -7.28 6.07 -40.06
CA ASP A 485 -5.84 6.06 -39.84
C ASP A 485 -5.49 5.11 -38.70
N ASP A 486 -5.49 3.82 -39.01
CA ASP A 486 -5.10 2.74 -38.11
C ASP A 486 -3.71 2.18 -38.43
N ILE A 487 -3.02 1.67 -37.40
CA ILE A 487 -1.63 1.25 -37.57
C ILE A 487 -1.50 0.04 -38.52
N ARG A 488 -2.44 -0.90 -38.52
CA ARG A 488 -2.31 -2.13 -39.31
C ARG A 488 -2.62 -1.90 -40.77
N ASN A 489 -3.79 -1.33 -41.06
CA ASN A 489 -4.28 -1.27 -42.42
C ASN A 489 -3.79 -0.01 -43.12
N ASN A 490 -3.66 1.11 -42.42
CA ASN A 490 -3.19 2.37 -43.01
C ASN A 490 -1.66 2.50 -42.93
N VAL A 491 -1.09 2.58 -41.73
CA VAL A 491 0.36 2.85 -41.54
C VAL A 491 1.25 1.69 -42.00
N ARG A 492 0.89 0.45 -41.66
CA ARG A 492 1.60 -0.77 -42.08
C ARG A 492 1.07 -1.37 -43.37
N ARG A 493 0.00 -0.81 -43.96
CA ARG A 493 -0.58 -1.24 -45.24
C ARG A 493 -0.82 -2.75 -45.34
N GLY A 494 -1.24 -3.37 -44.23
CA GLY A 494 -1.57 -4.80 -44.17
C GLY A 494 -0.38 -5.75 -44.00
N LEU A 495 0.84 -5.27 -43.70
CA LEU A 495 1.99 -6.13 -43.42
C LEU A 495 1.73 -7.04 -42.20
N ASP A 496 1.75 -8.35 -42.44
CA ASP A 496 1.48 -9.37 -41.42
C ASP A 496 2.74 -9.67 -40.59
N ILE A 497 2.75 -9.17 -39.35
CA ILE A 497 3.86 -9.37 -38.41
C ILE A 497 4.10 -10.85 -38.05
N THR A 498 3.12 -11.73 -38.26
CA THR A 498 3.30 -13.17 -38.02
C THR A 498 4.25 -13.82 -39.04
N GLN A 499 4.50 -13.15 -40.16
CA GLN A 499 5.45 -13.58 -41.19
C GLN A 499 6.88 -13.08 -40.95
N ALA A 500 7.12 -12.29 -39.90
CA ALA A 500 8.47 -11.83 -39.58
C ALA A 500 9.39 -13.01 -39.25
N ALA A 501 10.65 -12.94 -39.70
CA ALA A 501 11.64 -14.01 -39.53
C ALA A 501 11.93 -14.32 -38.05
N ASN A 502 11.76 -13.34 -37.16
CA ASN A 502 11.94 -13.49 -35.72
C ASN A 502 10.61 -13.66 -34.95
N TYR A 503 9.47 -13.78 -35.64
CA TYR A 503 8.18 -14.04 -35.01
C TYR A 503 8.18 -15.43 -34.37
N ARG A 504 7.70 -15.51 -33.13
CA ARG A 504 7.54 -16.77 -32.41
C ARG A 504 6.08 -16.90 -31.98
N PRO A 505 5.31 -17.85 -32.54
CA PRO A 505 3.93 -18.04 -32.12
C PRO A 505 3.87 -18.41 -30.64
N GLU A 506 2.92 -17.83 -29.90
CA GLU A 506 2.62 -18.28 -28.55
C GLU A 506 2.23 -19.77 -28.60
N ARG A 507 2.87 -20.60 -27.76
CA ARG A 507 2.62 -22.05 -27.77
C ARG A 507 1.14 -22.33 -27.46
N PRO A 508 0.39 -23.02 -28.34
CA PRO A 508 -0.94 -23.49 -27.99
C PRO A 508 -0.81 -24.55 -26.90
N ILE A 509 -1.42 -24.31 -25.75
CA ILE A 509 -1.52 -25.32 -24.69
C ILE A 509 -2.40 -26.46 -25.24
N ARG A 510 -1.87 -27.69 -25.24
CA ARG A 510 -2.61 -28.89 -25.63
C ARG A 510 -3.91 -28.99 -24.83
N ARG A 511 -5.05 -29.02 -25.53
CA ARG A 511 -6.34 -29.43 -24.98
C ARG A 511 -6.26 -30.90 -24.61
N ASN A 512 -6.29 -31.22 -23.32
CA ASN A 512 -6.64 -32.58 -22.89
C ASN A 512 -8.18 -32.64 -22.80
N ASN A 513 -8.78 -33.36 -23.73
CA ASN A 513 -10.21 -33.66 -23.73
C ASN A 513 -10.57 -34.53 -22.52
N VAL A 514 -11.73 -34.23 -21.94
CA VAL A 514 -12.42 -35.01 -20.91
C VAL A 514 -12.74 -36.40 -21.43
N VAL A 515 -12.42 -37.45 -20.67
CA VAL A 515 -13.17 -38.72 -20.68
C VAL A 515 -13.29 -39.27 -19.26
N SER A 516 -14.53 -39.61 -18.91
CA SER A 516 -14.99 -40.33 -17.73
C SER A 516 -14.21 -41.61 -17.40
N GLY A 517 -14.24 -42.01 -16.14
CA GLY A 517 -13.42 -43.10 -15.61
C GLY A 517 -13.70 -44.48 -16.21
N THR A 518 -12.66 -45.33 -16.21
CA THR A 518 -12.72 -46.75 -15.82
C THR A 518 -11.31 -47.38 -15.78
N LEU A 519 -11.13 -48.26 -14.78
CA LEU A 519 -10.05 -49.23 -14.52
C LEU A 519 -9.20 -49.73 -15.72
N ARG A 520 -7.86 -49.77 -15.57
CA ARG A 520 -7.03 -51.01 -15.46
C ARG A 520 -5.51 -50.80 -15.71
N GLU A 521 -4.75 -51.42 -14.82
CA GLU A 521 -3.49 -52.18 -14.99
C GLU A 521 -2.36 -51.67 -15.90
N GLY A 522 -1.21 -51.42 -15.26
CA GLY A 522 -0.12 -52.39 -15.36
C GLY A 522 1.10 -52.02 -16.22
N ARG A 523 2.26 -52.11 -15.56
CA ARG A 523 3.63 -52.32 -16.09
C ARG A 523 4.25 -51.08 -16.76
N GLY A 524 5.46 -50.65 -16.45
CA GLY A 524 6.56 -51.29 -15.73
C GLY A 524 7.85 -50.97 -16.47
N SER A 525 8.92 -50.75 -15.69
CA SER A 525 10.33 -50.82 -16.09
C SER A 525 10.91 -49.65 -16.90
N ALA A 526 12.16 -49.24 -16.74
CA ALA A 526 13.25 -49.50 -15.79
C ALA A 526 14.39 -48.57 -16.27
N SER A 527 15.01 -47.77 -15.40
CA SER A 527 16.31 -48.04 -14.76
C SER A 527 17.55 -47.52 -15.49
N ALA A 528 18.56 -47.22 -14.65
CA ALA A 528 19.99 -47.02 -14.90
C ALA A 528 20.41 -45.59 -15.25
N SER A 529 20.78 -44.72 -14.30
CA SER A 529 21.89 -44.79 -13.32
C SER A 529 23.28 -44.89 -13.94
N ARG A 530 24.07 -43.80 -13.88
CA ARG A 530 25.52 -43.86 -13.59
C ARG A 530 26.08 -42.52 -13.06
N LYS A 531 26.54 -42.60 -11.80
CA LYS A 531 27.51 -41.75 -11.06
C LYS A 531 28.84 -41.61 -11.86
N ARG A 532 29.79 -40.69 -11.64
CA ARG A 532 30.09 -39.54 -10.77
C ARG A 532 31.34 -38.83 -11.36
N SER A 533 31.57 -37.59 -10.93
CA SER A 533 32.88 -36.98 -10.56
C SER A 533 33.52 -35.93 -11.48
N SER A 534 33.66 -34.72 -10.91
CA SER A 534 34.74 -33.70 -10.99
C SER A 534 35.65 -33.69 -12.22
N SER A 535 35.95 -32.58 -12.91
CA SER A 535 36.00 -31.16 -12.55
C SER A 535 36.37 -30.40 -13.83
N GLN A 536 35.72 -29.27 -14.15
CA GLN A 536 36.36 -28.05 -14.64
C GLN A 536 35.32 -26.96 -14.90
N ALA A 537 35.75 -25.72 -14.68
CA ALA A 537 35.00 -24.49 -14.85
C ALA A 537 34.53 -24.28 -16.30
N GLY A 538 33.31 -23.76 -16.46
CA GLY A 538 32.75 -23.30 -17.73
C GLY A 538 31.45 -24.02 -18.11
N ALA A 539 30.38 -23.23 -18.30
CA ALA A 539 29.02 -23.56 -18.78
C ALA A 539 27.90 -23.70 -17.71
N PRO A 540 26.67 -23.29 -18.06
CA PRO A 540 25.76 -22.52 -17.19
C PRO A 540 24.82 -23.38 -16.34
N LEU A 541 24.41 -22.80 -15.21
CA LEU A 541 23.41 -23.37 -14.30
C LEU A 541 22.04 -23.58 -15.00
N PRO A 542 21.35 -24.70 -14.75
CA PRO A 542 20.06 -25.02 -15.35
C PRO A 542 18.91 -24.22 -14.72
N SER A 543 17.87 -23.97 -15.54
CA SER A 543 16.66 -23.23 -15.19
C SER A 543 15.78 -23.96 -14.15
N SER A 544 15.57 -23.35 -12.98
CA SER A 544 14.41 -23.59 -12.12
C SER A 544 13.40 -22.44 -12.36
N LYS A 545 12.34 -22.63 -13.18
CA LYS A 545 11.03 -23.23 -12.84
C LYS A 545 10.37 -22.50 -11.65
N ARG A 546 9.15 -21.94 -11.73
CA ARG A 546 8.09 -21.90 -12.75
C ARG A 546 7.20 -20.69 -12.43
N SER A 547 6.91 -19.90 -13.44
CA SER A 547 5.80 -18.94 -13.43
C SER A 547 4.49 -19.72 -13.36
N CYS A 548 3.63 -19.40 -12.40
CA CYS A 548 2.29 -19.96 -12.30
C CYS A 548 1.49 -19.55 -13.53
N SER A 549 1.11 -20.55 -14.32
CA SER A 549 0.21 -20.48 -15.47
C SER A 549 -1.22 -20.30 -15.01
N VAL A 550 -1.96 -19.42 -15.71
CA VAL A 550 -3.36 -19.11 -15.43
C VAL A 550 -4.18 -19.33 -16.72
N SER A 551 -5.23 -20.14 -16.61
CA SER A 551 -6.30 -20.41 -17.60
C SER A 551 -7.31 -19.25 -17.64
N SER A 552 -7.98 -18.86 -18.72
CA SER A 552 -9.03 -19.61 -19.43
C SER A 552 -9.58 -18.83 -20.66
N THR A 553 -9.91 -19.57 -21.71
CA THR A 553 -11.11 -19.51 -22.59
C THR A 553 -11.66 -18.20 -23.19
N ARG A 554 -11.60 -18.14 -24.54
CA ARG A 554 -12.38 -17.35 -25.53
C ARG A 554 -12.08 -15.85 -25.72
N ALA A 555 -11.12 -15.56 -26.59
CA ALA A 555 -11.30 -15.10 -27.98
C ALA A 555 -9.93 -15.31 -28.67
N ALA A 556 -9.90 -15.63 -29.96
CA ALA A 556 -8.63 -15.70 -30.69
C ALA A 556 -7.89 -14.36 -30.49
N SER A 557 -6.63 -14.40 -30.08
CA SER A 557 -5.81 -13.20 -29.84
C SER A 557 -5.71 -12.40 -31.14
N SER A 558 -6.54 -11.38 -31.32
CA SER A 558 -6.30 -10.36 -32.33
C SER A 558 -4.94 -9.74 -31.99
N LEU A 559 -4.07 -9.64 -32.99
CA LEU A 559 -2.84 -8.89 -32.85
C LEU A 559 -3.22 -7.43 -32.42
N PRO A 560 -2.35 -6.64 -31.75
CA PRO A 560 -2.71 -5.31 -31.24
C PRO A 560 -2.89 -4.24 -32.34
N ASN A 561 -3.91 -3.37 -32.25
CA ASN A 561 -4.07 -2.20 -33.13
C ASN A 561 -4.17 -0.88 -32.36
N ARG A 562 -3.94 0.25 -33.05
CA ARG A 562 -4.29 1.58 -32.59
C ARG A 562 -4.89 2.40 -33.74
N VAL A 563 -5.84 3.26 -33.41
CA VAL A 563 -6.53 4.18 -34.32
C VAL A 563 -6.23 5.61 -33.90
N HIS A 564 -5.98 6.48 -34.87
CA HIS A 564 -5.73 7.90 -34.65
C HIS A 564 -7.05 8.66 -34.43
N ARG A 565 -7.19 9.29 -33.27
CA ARG A 565 -8.36 10.07 -32.89
C ARG A 565 -7.98 11.52 -32.63
N ARG A 566 -8.84 12.43 -33.05
CA ARG A 566 -8.73 13.88 -32.86
C ARG A 566 -9.91 14.38 -32.05
N VAL A 567 -9.63 15.14 -30.99
CA VAL A 567 -10.63 15.78 -30.13
C VAL A 567 -10.34 17.27 -30.06
N ILE A 568 -11.37 18.10 -30.17
CA ILE A 568 -11.28 19.56 -30.02
C ILE A 568 -12.07 19.98 -28.79
N LEU A 569 -11.41 20.71 -27.89
CA LEU A 569 -11.95 21.19 -26.61
C LEU A 569 -12.16 22.71 -26.65
N ARG A 570 -13.18 23.18 -25.92
CA ARG A 570 -13.49 24.61 -25.78
C ARG A 570 -12.69 25.31 -24.70
N ASP A 571 -12.26 24.58 -23.68
CA ASP A 571 -11.59 25.15 -22.52
C ASP A 571 -10.06 25.10 -22.69
N TYR A 572 -9.42 26.23 -22.43
CA TYR A 572 -7.98 26.42 -22.47
C TYR A 572 -7.49 26.86 -21.09
N GLY A 573 -6.41 26.23 -20.62
CA GLY A 573 -5.79 26.54 -19.33
C GLY A 573 -4.35 26.08 -19.27
N MET A 574 -3.69 26.35 -18.15
CA MET A 574 -2.33 25.92 -17.85
C MET A 574 -2.34 24.79 -16.81
N PRO A 575 -1.33 23.91 -16.78
CA PRO A 575 -1.23 22.88 -15.75
C PRO A 575 -1.20 23.49 -14.33
N ILE A 576 -1.87 22.86 -13.38
CA ILE A 576 -2.11 23.38 -12.02
C ILE A 576 -0.84 23.77 -11.26
N TYR A 577 0.29 23.10 -11.51
CA TYR A 577 1.58 23.40 -10.86
C TYR A 577 2.18 24.75 -11.29
N LYS A 578 1.60 25.42 -12.31
CA LYS A 578 1.98 26.77 -12.74
C LYS A 578 1.20 27.89 -12.05
N ALA A 579 0.30 27.57 -11.11
CA ALA A 579 -0.47 28.56 -10.37
C ALA A 579 0.40 29.72 -9.84
N SER A 580 -0.11 30.94 -9.94
CA SER A 580 0.60 32.18 -9.58
C SER A 580 0.95 32.26 -8.09
N SER A 581 0.15 31.62 -7.24
CA SER A 581 0.23 31.66 -5.78
C SER A 581 -0.26 30.36 -5.13
N ARG A 582 0.06 30.18 -3.84
CA ARG A 582 -0.45 29.04 -3.05
C ARG A 582 -1.97 29.08 -2.90
N SER A 583 -2.56 30.27 -2.79
CA SER A 583 -4.01 30.44 -2.70
C SER A 583 -4.68 30.05 -4.02
N ALA A 584 -4.14 30.48 -5.16
CA ALA A 584 -4.63 30.08 -6.48
C ALA A 584 -4.52 28.57 -6.69
N LEU A 585 -3.41 27.94 -6.24
CA LEU A 585 -3.23 26.50 -6.28
C LEU A 585 -4.33 25.76 -5.50
N LEU A 586 -4.62 26.17 -4.26
CA LEU A 586 -5.62 25.51 -3.42
C LEU A 586 -7.04 25.71 -3.96
N ALA A 587 -7.38 26.91 -4.45
CA ALA A 587 -8.67 27.17 -5.10
C ALA A 587 -8.85 26.32 -6.37
N ALA A 588 -7.80 26.16 -7.16
CA ALA A 588 -7.82 25.30 -8.34
C ALA A 588 -8.03 23.82 -8.00
N PHE A 589 -7.39 23.34 -6.92
CA PHE A 589 -7.60 21.98 -6.41
C PHE A 589 -9.05 21.75 -5.99
N GLU A 590 -9.64 22.69 -5.26
CA GLU A 590 -11.06 22.63 -4.86
C GLU A 590 -11.98 22.51 -6.09
N CYS A 591 -11.81 23.39 -7.08
CA CYS A 591 -12.61 23.37 -8.30
C CYS A 591 -12.43 22.06 -9.10
N CYS A 592 -11.19 21.52 -9.17
CA CYS A 592 -10.94 20.24 -9.83
C CYS A 592 -11.58 19.05 -9.09
N ILE A 593 -11.64 19.09 -7.75
CA ILE A 593 -12.32 18.08 -6.94
C ILE A 593 -13.84 18.18 -7.13
N GLU A 594 -14.40 19.38 -7.19
CA GLU A 594 -15.81 19.60 -7.55
C GLU A 594 -16.12 19.06 -8.96
N GLY A 595 -15.22 19.29 -9.92
CA GLY A 595 -15.34 18.73 -11.27
C GLY A 595 -15.29 17.21 -11.29
N HIS A 596 -14.41 16.61 -10.47
CA HIS A 596 -14.36 15.16 -10.28
C HIS A 596 -15.67 14.60 -9.71
N GLU A 597 -16.23 15.26 -8.69
CA GLU A 597 -17.49 14.88 -8.08
C GLU A 597 -18.66 15.00 -9.08
N SER A 598 -18.71 16.09 -9.84
CA SER A 598 -19.72 16.31 -10.88
C SER A 598 -19.65 15.24 -11.98
N LEU A 599 -18.43 14.88 -12.41
CA LEU A 599 -18.18 13.81 -13.37
C LEU A 599 -18.63 12.44 -12.83
N HIS A 600 -18.35 12.15 -11.55
CA HIS A 600 -18.79 10.94 -10.89
C HIS A 600 -20.32 10.84 -10.81
N LYS A 601 -21.01 11.92 -10.44
CA LYS A 601 -22.48 12.00 -10.43
C LYS A 601 -23.09 11.78 -11.82
N ALA A 602 -22.35 12.13 -12.89
CA ALA A 602 -22.73 11.83 -14.26
C ALA A 602 -22.52 10.36 -14.67
N GLY A 603 -22.00 9.51 -13.77
CA GLY A 603 -21.74 8.08 -13.96
C GLY A 603 -20.37 7.76 -14.56
N LEU A 604 -19.42 8.70 -14.52
CA LEU A 604 -18.10 8.59 -15.13
C LEU A 604 -16.98 8.66 -14.07
N LEU A 605 -16.03 7.71 -14.13
CA LEU A 605 -14.83 7.69 -13.28
C LEU A 605 -13.61 8.13 -14.08
N HIS A 606 -12.83 9.09 -13.59
CA HIS A 606 -11.70 9.69 -14.32
C HIS A 606 -10.50 8.75 -14.48
N ARG A 607 -10.03 8.13 -13.38
CA ARG A 607 -8.93 7.14 -13.33
C ARG A 607 -7.51 7.59 -13.68
N ASP A 608 -7.31 8.83 -14.11
CA ASP A 608 -5.98 9.41 -14.38
C ASP A 608 -5.77 10.82 -13.82
N ILE A 609 -6.02 10.99 -12.52
CA ILE A 609 -5.70 12.24 -11.82
C ILE A 609 -4.18 12.41 -11.76
N SER A 610 -3.67 13.48 -12.37
CA SER A 610 -2.23 13.77 -12.49
C SER A 610 -1.97 15.27 -12.63
N ILE A 611 -0.76 15.73 -12.32
CA ILE A 611 -0.40 17.17 -12.39
C ILE A 611 -0.63 17.83 -13.76
N ASN A 612 -0.71 17.03 -14.83
CA ASN A 612 -0.90 17.50 -16.21
C ASN A 612 -2.38 17.47 -16.64
N ASN A 613 -3.25 16.83 -15.85
CA ASN A 613 -4.68 16.70 -16.15
C ASN A 613 -5.56 17.62 -15.30
N LEU A 614 -4.93 18.38 -14.38
CA LEU A 614 -5.57 19.43 -13.59
C LEU A 614 -5.14 20.77 -14.18
N MET A 615 -6.11 21.56 -14.61
CA MET A 615 -5.88 22.82 -15.31
C MET A 615 -6.34 24.00 -14.47
N ILE A 616 -5.64 25.12 -14.59
CA ILE A 616 -5.97 26.43 -14.00
C ILE A 616 -6.01 27.50 -15.10
N ASN A 617 -7.00 28.38 -15.02
CA ASN A 617 -7.16 29.57 -15.84
C ASN A 617 -7.31 30.78 -14.89
N GLU A 618 -6.25 31.57 -14.78
CA GLU A 618 -6.23 32.80 -13.96
C GLU A 618 -6.51 34.06 -14.81
N ASP A 619 -6.90 33.89 -16.08
CA ASP A 619 -7.30 34.97 -16.97
C ASP A 619 -8.82 35.17 -16.91
N ASP A 620 -9.25 36.24 -16.25
CA ASP A 620 -10.66 36.61 -16.07
C ASP A 620 -11.35 36.96 -17.40
N ASP A 621 -10.60 37.32 -18.44
CA ASP A 621 -11.13 37.65 -19.77
C ASP A 621 -11.31 36.38 -20.65
N ASN A 622 -10.79 35.22 -20.21
CA ASN A 622 -10.92 33.96 -20.91
C ASN A 622 -12.21 33.22 -20.51
N PRO A 623 -13.10 32.86 -21.46
CA PRO A 623 -14.40 32.21 -21.17
C PRO A 623 -14.29 30.74 -20.71
N SER A 624 -13.08 30.23 -20.51
CA SER A 624 -12.82 28.88 -20.00
C SER A 624 -13.11 28.78 -18.49
N TRP A 625 -13.36 27.57 -17.98
CA TRP A 625 -13.48 27.36 -16.53
C TRP A 625 -12.25 27.88 -15.78
N PRO A 626 -12.40 28.53 -14.60
CA PRO A 626 -11.26 28.98 -13.79
C PRO A 626 -10.30 27.85 -13.39
N SER A 627 -10.81 26.63 -13.25
CA SER A 627 -10.03 25.41 -13.08
C SER A 627 -10.86 24.21 -13.48
N PHE A 628 -10.24 23.21 -14.10
CA PHE A 628 -10.98 22.08 -14.67
C PHE A 628 -10.11 20.84 -14.90
N LEU A 629 -10.77 19.68 -15.01
CA LEU A 629 -10.16 18.41 -15.40
C LEU A 629 -10.16 18.20 -16.91
N ILE A 630 -9.12 17.51 -17.40
CA ILE A 630 -8.96 17.08 -18.79
C ILE A 630 -8.52 15.61 -18.87
N ASP A 631 -8.51 15.06 -20.09
CA ASP A 631 -8.05 13.69 -20.41
C ASP A 631 -8.97 12.57 -19.89
N LEU A 632 -10.11 12.37 -20.57
CA LEU A 632 -11.06 11.28 -20.27
C LEU A 632 -10.74 9.97 -21.00
N ASP A 633 -9.58 9.84 -21.66
CA ASP A 633 -9.15 8.63 -22.39
C ASP A 633 -9.11 7.34 -21.54
N LEU A 634 -8.87 7.51 -20.23
CA LEU A 634 -8.82 6.42 -19.26
C LEU A 634 -10.12 6.26 -18.46
N ALA A 635 -11.08 7.16 -18.68
CA ALA A 635 -12.32 7.17 -17.95
C ALA A 635 -13.22 5.98 -18.33
N ILE A 636 -14.11 5.61 -17.42
CA ILE A 636 -15.10 4.54 -17.65
C ILE A 636 -16.46 4.93 -17.11
N LYS A 637 -17.51 4.35 -17.71
CA LYS A 637 -18.86 4.35 -17.15
C LYS A 637 -18.93 3.38 -15.98
N GLU A 638 -19.53 3.81 -14.87
CA GLU A 638 -19.63 3.02 -13.64
C GLU A 638 -20.54 1.78 -13.82
N SER A 639 -21.64 1.94 -14.56
CA SER A 639 -22.64 0.91 -14.86
C SER A 639 -22.25 -0.01 -16.03
N ARG A 640 -21.04 -0.57 -16.03
CA ARG A 640 -20.58 -1.43 -17.13
C ARG A 640 -20.93 -2.92 -16.93
N GLU A 641 -21.39 -3.55 -18.00
CA GLU A 641 -21.72 -4.99 -18.06
C GLU A 641 -20.48 -5.88 -18.25
N ALA A 642 -19.37 -5.34 -18.79
CA ALA A 642 -18.11 -6.06 -19.03
C ALA A 642 -16.86 -5.17 -18.84
N ALA A 643 -15.68 -5.80 -18.69
CA ALA A 643 -14.40 -5.10 -18.70
C ALA A 643 -14.12 -4.50 -20.08
N SER A 644 -13.60 -3.27 -20.14
CA SER A 644 -13.37 -2.47 -21.37
C SER A 644 -12.27 -3.01 -22.31
N GLY A 645 -11.98 -4.31 -22.29
CA GLY A 645 -10.96 -4.96 -23.11
C GLY A 645 -9.50 -4.56 -22.80
N ALA A 646 -9.27 -3.42 -22.14
CA ALA A 646 -7.97 -2.93 -21.77
C ALA A 646 -7.39 -3.70 -20.57
N LYS A 647 -6.53 -4.67 -20.87
CA LYS A 647 -5.81 -5.47 -19.89
C LYS A 647 -4.60 -4.68 -19.34
N GLY A 648 -4.72 -4.09 -18.15
CA GLY A 648 -3.59 -3.47 -17.42
C GLY A 648 -3.99 -2.42 -16.37
N LYS A 649 -3.09 -2.11 -15.43
CA LYS A 649 -3.19 -0.95 -14.51
C LYS A 649 -3.08 0.34 -15.33
N THR A 650 -3.98 1.28 -15.14
CA THR A 650 -4.04 2.56 -15.88
C THR A 650 -3.83 3.73 -14.93
N GLY A 651 -3.18 4.79 -15.39
CA GLY A 651 -2.94 6.02 -14.62
C GLY A 651 -1.46 6.37 -14.49
N THR A 652 -1.18 7.61 -14.11
CA THR A 652 0.18 8.12 -13.91
C THR A 652 0.80 7.59 -12.61
N ARG A 653 1.87 6.79 -12.71
CA ARG A 653 2.44 5.97 -11.60
C ARG A 653 2.66 6.73 -10.30
N ALA A 654 3.30 7.89 -10.36
CA ALA A 654 3.63 8.70 -9.19
C ALA A 654 2.38 9.05 -8.37
N PHE A 655 1.25 9.22 -9.05
CA PHE A 655 -0.03 9.64 -8.47
C PHE A 655 -0.97 8.48 -8.18
N MET A 656 -0.71 7.27 -8.70
CA MET A 656 -1.58 6.12 -8.46
C MET A 656 -1.74 5.82 -6.97
N ALA A 657 -2.99 5.65 -6.55
CA ALA A 657 -3.37 5.19 -5.22
C ALA A 657 -2.73 3.84 -4.86
N ILE A 658 -2.47 3.60 -3.57
CA ILE A 658 -1.84 2.36 -3.12
C ILE A 658 -2.70 1.13 -3.46
N GLY A 659 -4.02 1.21 -3.26
CA GLY A 659 -4.95 0.14 -3.63
C GLY A 659 -4.91 -0.19 -5.13
N ALA A 660 -4.91 0.85 -5.98
CA ALA A 660 -4.78 0.69 -7.43
C ALA A 660 -3.43 0.06 -7.83
N LEU A 661 -2.34 0.43 -7.16
CA LEU A 661 -1.03 -0.20 -7.34
C LEU A 661 -1.00 -1.67 -6.87
N LEU A 662 -1.84 -2.06 -5.91
CA LEU A 662 -2.00 -3.45 -5.46
C LEU A 662 -2.94 -4.26 -6.36
N GLY A 663 -3.61 -3.62 -7.32
CA GLY A 663 -4.51 -4.26 -8.27
C GLY A 663 -5.96 -4.32 -7.81
N GLU A 664 -6.35 -3.47 -6.86
CA GLU A 664 -7.77 -3.26 -6.51
C GLU A 664 -8.54 -2.66 -7.69
N GLN A 665 -9.86 -2.89 -7.73
CA GLN A 665 -10.71 -2.26 -8.73
C GLN A 665 -10.76 -0.76 -8.47
N HIS A 666 -10.37 0.03 -9.48
CA HIS A 666 -10.38 1.48 -9.39
C HIS A 666 -11.78 2.01 -9.08
N SER A 667 -11.86 2.96 -8.16
CA SER A 667 -13.08 3.62 -7.68
C SER A 667 -12.80 5.11 -7.51
N PHE A 668 -13.84 5.94 -7.30
CA PHE A 668 -13.66 7.38 -7.07
C PHE A 668 -12.71 7.68 -5.89
N MET A 669 -12.67 6.82 -4.85
CA MET A 669 -11.74 6.97 -3.71
C MET A 669 -10.27 6.89 -4.13
N HIS A 670 -9.95 6.09 -5.14
CA HIS A 670 -8.59 6.01 -5.67
C HIS A 670 -8.21 7.31 -6.40
N ASP A 671 -9.15 7.95 -7.10
CA ASP A 671 -8.91 9.26 -7.70
C ASP A 671 -8.70 10.34 -6.62
N LEU A 672 -9.46 10.30 -5.52
CA LEU A 672 -9.26 11.20 -4.37
C LEU A 672 -7.88 11.01 -3.72
N GLU A 673 -7.41 9.77 -3.54
CA GLU A 673 -6.04 9.52 -3.08
C GLU A 673 -5.00 10.04 -4.07
N SER A 674 -5.27 9.99 -5.37
CA SER A 674 -4.41 10.56 -6.40
C SER A 674 -4.27 12.09 -6.29
N PHE A 675 -5.35 12.83 -5.95
CA PHE A 675 -5.25 14.27 -5.66
C PHE A 675 -4.26 14.58 -4.53
N PHE A 676 -4.21 13.76 -3.48
CA PHE A 676 -3.21 13.90 -2.41
C PHE A 676 -1.78 13.74 -2.93
N TRP A 677 -1.53 12.70 -3.74
CA TRP A 677 -0.20 12.47 -4.32
C TRP A 677 0.21 13.57 -5.30
N VAL A 678 -0.74 14.18 -6.02
CA VAL A 678 -0.49 15.36 -6.88
C VAL A 678 -0.06 16.55 -6.03
N LEU A 679 -0.75 16.85 -4.93
CA LEU A 679 -0.38 17.95 -4.03
C LEU A 679 1.01 17.73 -3.40
N PHE A 680 1.27 16.51 -2.89
CA PHE A 680 2.57 16.12 -2.36
C PHE A 680 3.70 16.35 -3.37
N TRP A 681 3.48 15.94 -4.61
CA TRP A 681 4.44 16.10 -5.69
C TRP A 681 4.72 17.57 -5.99
N ILE A 682 3.67 18.40 -6.08
CA ILE A 682 3.82 19.83 -6.37
C ILE A 682 4.68 20.50 -5.28
N CYS A 683 4.39 20.21 -4.01
CA CYS A 683 5.11 20.78 -2.86
C CYS A 683 6.61 20.43 -2.81
N ILE A 684 7.01 19.31 -3.41
CA ILE A 684 8.39 18.83 -3.40
C ILE A 684 9.17 19.30 -4.62
N HIS A 685 8.51 19.28 -5.79
CA HIS A 685 9.17 19.50 -7.07
C HIS A 685 9.12 20.94 -7.56
N TYR A 686 8.32 21.83 -6.95
CA TYR A 686 8.16 23.20 -7.40
C TYR A 686 8.26 24.22 -6.27
N ASP A 687 8.98 25.33 -6.49
CA ASP A 687 9.16 26.42 -5.51
C ASP A 687 8.18 27.60 -5.72
N GLY A 688 7.32 27.51 -6.75
CA GLY A 688 6.30 28.49 -7.13
C GLY A 688 6.41 28.94 -8.60
N GLN A 689 5.29 29.37 -9.22
CA GLN A 689 5.24 29.80 -10.63
C GLN A 689 5.82 28.76 -11.63
N GLY A 690 5.68 27.47 -11.33
CA GLY A 690 6.14 26.37 -12.19
C GLY A 690 7.66 26.17 -12.26
N LYS A 691 8.46 26.82 -11.41
CA LYS A 691 9.91 26.60 -11.33
C LYS A 691 10.23 25.30 -10.58
N VAL A 692 11.08 24.47 -11.18
CA VAL A 692 11.46 23.16 -10.65
C VAL A 692 12.58 23.32 -9.62
N THR A 693 12.44 22.72 -8.44
CA THR A 693 13.40 22.77 -7.31
C THR A 693 14.67 21.96 -7.53
N GLY A 694 14.72 21.15 -8.59
CA GLY A 694 15.79 20.22 -8.92
C GLY A 694 15.39 18.75 -8.77
N PRO A 695 16.29 17.80 -9.08
CA PRO A 695 16.01 16.38 -8.95
C PRO A 695 15.87 15.99 -7.47
N THR A 696 14.76 15.34 -7.13
CA THR A 696 14.48 14.83 -5.79
C THR A 696 14.50 13.30 -5.78
N GLU A 697 14.59 12.68 -4.60
CA GLU A 697 14.53 11.21 -4.50
C GLU A 697 13.20 10.63 -5.01
N PHE A 698 12.13 11.45 -5.01
CA PHE A 698 10.79 11.07 -5.44
C PHE A 698 10.63 10.98 -6.95
N GLU A 699 11.57 11.53 -7.74
CA GLU A 699 11.59 11.32 -9.20
C GLU A 699 11.67 9.83 -9.56
N SER A 700 12.30 9.04 -8.68
CA SER A 700 12.40 7.60 -8.83
C SER A 700 11.03 6.89 -8.92
N TRP A 701 9.96 7.46 -8.35
CA TRP A 701 8.62 6.87 -8.35
C TRP A 701 8.06 6.64 -9.76
N ASN A 702 8.51 7.42 -10.75
CA ASN A 702 8.17 7.22 -12.15
C ASN A 702 8.75 5.91 -12.73
N TYR A 703 9.84 5.40 -12.14
CA TYR A 703 10.65 4.32 -12.68
C TYR A 703 10.65 3.05 -11.80
N GLU A 704 10.30 3.17 -10.52
CA GLU A 704 10.27 2.05 -9.57
C GLU A 704 9.30 0.93 -9.97
N SER A 705 9.54 -0.30 -9.51
CA SER A 705 8.55 -1.39 -9.64
C SER A 705 7.36 -1.16 -8.70
N ASP A 706 6.19 -1.69 -9.03
CA ASP A 706 4.96 -1.49 -8.23
C ASP A 706 5.18 -1.84 -6.76
N ASN A 707 5.81 -2.98 -6.48
CA ASN A 707 6.09 -3.39 -5.10
C ASN A 707 7.05 -2.44 -4.38
N LYS A 708 8.01 -1.84 -5.09
CA LYS A 708 8.92 -0.87 -4.51
C LYS A 708 8.21 0.45 -4.25
N LEU A 709 7.45 0.96 -5.22
CA LEU A 709 6.66 2.19 -5.07
C LEU A 709 5.61 2.08 -3.96
N VAL A 710 4.90 0.95 -3.89
CA VAL A 710 3.96 0.65 -2.82
C VAL A 710 4.66 0.67 -1.47
N ARG A 711 5.83 0.03 -1.35
CA ARG A 711 6.64 0.11 -0.12
C ARG A 711 7.07 1.54 0.17
N SER A 712 7.61 2.28 -0.79
CA SER A 712 8.03 3.67 -0.62
C SER A 712 6.87 4.55 -0.11
N LYS A 713 5.68 4.45 -0.72
CA LYS A 713 4.47 5.15 -0.26
C LYS A 713 3.99 4.68 1.12
N PHE A 714 4.02 3.37 1.40
CA PHE A 714 3.67 2.83 2.71
C PHE A 714 4.66 3.23 3.81
N GLU A 715 5.96 3.19 3.55
CA GLU A 715 7.02 3.58 4.48
C GLU A 715 6.96 5.08 4.75
N LEU A 716 6.61 5.90 3.76
CA LEU A 716 6.34 7.32 4.00
C LEU A 716 5.16 7.52 4.97
N ARG A 717 4.14 6.65 4.88
CA ARG A 717 3.03 6.58 5.84
C ARG A 717 3.38 5.89 7.17
N LYS A 718 4.44 5.07 7.24
CA LYS A 718 4.75 4.16 8.38
C LYS A 718 6.02 4.48 9.17
N ASN A 719 7.00 5.21 8.65
CA ASN A 719 8.33 5.38 9.27
C ASN A 719 8.28 6.19 10.58
N GLU A 720 7.78 5.57 11.64
CA GLU A 720 7.71 6.15 12.98
C GLU A 720 7.78 5.11 14.12
N ASP A 721 8.29 3.90 13.86
CA ASP A 721 8.46 2.86 14.90
C ASP A 721 9.91 2.75 15.43
N GLN A 722 10.80 3.71 15.15
CA GLN A 722 12.15 3.73 15.74
C GLN A 722 12.53 5.09 16.35
N VAL A 723 11.91 5.46 17.46
CA VAL A 723 12.62 6.04 18.62
C VAL A 723 11.93 5.57 19.91
N VAL A 724 12.70 4.88 20.74
CA VAL A 724 12.30 4.33 22.05
C VAL A 724 12.11 5.46 23.07
N CYS A 725 10.93 5.49 23.70
CA CYS A 725 10.66 6.07 25.04
C CYS A 725 11.02 7.56 25.30
N THR A 726 10.53 8.53 24.54
CA THR A 726 10.47 9.95 25.00
C THR A 726 9.36 10.75 24.32
N GLY A 727 8.20 10.94 24.95
CA GLY A 727 7.18 11.93 24.51
C GLY A 727 6.51 11.67 23.15
N ILE A 728 5.72 12.64 22.66
CA ILE A 728 5.16 12.61 21.29
C ILE A 728 6.32 12.31 20.31
N SER A 729 6.19 11.25 19.49
CA SER A 729 7.01 11.10 18.29
C SER A 729 6.77 12.32 17.42
N CYS A 730 7.73 13.24 17.38
CA CYS A 730 7.64 14.45 16.58
C CYS A 730 8.85 14.54 15.66
N HIS A 731 8.62 15.02 14.44
CA HIS A 731 9.71 15.38 13.56
C HIS A 731 10.51 16.52 14.19
N THR A 732 11.83 16.50 14.05
CA THR A 732 12.71 17.60 14.46
C THR A 732 12.22 18.95 13.89
N GLU A 733 11.62 18.93 12.70
CA GLU A 733 11.06 20.12 12.04
C GLU A 733 9.76 20.62 12.67
N CYS A 734 8.89 19.72 13.17
CA CYS A 734 7.68 20.10 13.90
C CYS A 734 8.02 20.88 15.18
N VAL A 735 9.08 20.47 15.91
CA VAL A 735 9.55 21.17 17.10
C VAL A 735 10.07 22.56 16.75
N ARG A 736 10.80 22.70 15.63
CA ARG A 736 11.31 24.00 15.14
C ARG A 736 10.20 25.00 14.81
N MET A 737 9.07 24.52 14.29
CA MET A 737 7.92 25.37 13.94
C MET A 737 7.22 26.00 15.16
N THR A 738 7.44 25.49 16.38
CA THR A 738 6.68 25.92 17.57
C THR A 738 7.14 27.24 18.20
N SER A 739 8.29 27.80 17.79
CA SER A 739 8.84 29.07 18.32
C SER A 739 8.98 29.13 19.86
N LEU A 740 8.97 27.98 20.55
CA LEU A 740 9.07 27.89 22.01
C LEU A 740 10.51 28.15 22.48
N LYS A 741 10.65 28.99 23.52
CA LYS A 741 11.95 29.29 24.16
C LYS A 741 12.58 28.09 24.87
N ASN A 742 11.79 27.06 25.24
CA ASN A 742 12.27 25.86 25.92
C ASN A 742 11.49 24.59 25.52
N PRO A 743 11.90 23.88 24.45
CA PRO A 743 11.21 22.67 23.98
C PRO A 743 11.25 21.52 25.00
N GLN A 744 12.19 21.53 25.95
CA GLN A 744 12.33 20.49 26.99
C GLN A 744 11.05 20.33 27.83
N CYS A 745 10.38 21.43 28.18
CA CYS A 745 9.17 21.40 29.00
C CYS A 745 7.97 20.75 28.27
N LEU A 746 7.88 20.91 26.94
CA LEU A 746 6.84 20.26 26.14
C LEU A 746 7.08 18.76 26.02
N PHE A 747 8.35 18.34 25.89
CA PHE A 747 8.72 16.92 25.97
C PHE A 747 8.31 16.32 27.32
N GLU A 748 8.52 17.05 28.42
CA GLU A 748 8.10 16.60 29.76
C GLU A 748 6.57 16.50 29.89
N ALA A 749 5.82 17.48 29.37
CA ALA A 749 4.35 17.47 29.40
C ALA A 749 3.70 16.38 28.56
N THR A 750 4.42 15.87 27.56
CA THR A 750 3.95 14.80 26.68
C THR A 750 4.62 13.45 26.96
N ARG A 751 5.54 13.42 27.94
CA ARG A 751 6.27 12.22 28.34
C ARG A 751 5.32 11.21 28.96
N GLN A 752 5.32 10.00 28.43
CA GLN A 752 4.56 8.89 28.97
C GLN A 752 5.25 8.36 30.24
N ALA A 753 4.46 8.07 31.28
CA ALA A 753 4.96 7.48 32.52
C ALA A 753 5.33 5.98 32.32
N PHE A 754 4.64 5.32 31.41
CA PHE A 754 4.82 3.93 31.00
C PHE A 754 4.24 3.72 29.59
N PRO A 755 4.54 2.61 28.89
CA PRO A 755 4.06 2.37 27.53
C PRO A 755 2.54 2.39 27.41
N ILE A 756 2.04 3.07 26.37
CA ILE A 756 0.62 3.18 26.06
C ILE A 756 0.04 1.84 25.56
N SER A 757 -1.20 1.53 25.94
CA SER A 757 -1.91 0.35 25.41
C SER A 757 -2.30 0.54 23.94
N THR A 758 -2.55 -0.55 23.21
CA THR A 758 -3.01 -0.45 21.81
C THR A 758 -4.36 0.26 21.71
N ALA A 759 -5.26 -0.01 22.64
CA ALA A 759 -6.57 0.64 22.71
C ALA A 759 -6.43 2.16 22.96
N ASP A 760 -5.55 2.56 23.88
CA ASP A 760 -5.30 3.97 24.17
C ASP A 760 -4.62 4.69 23.01
N ASN A 761 -3.72 4.03 22.29
CA ASN A 761 -3.08 4.62 21.12
C ASN A 761 -4.09 4.83 19.99
N ALA A 762 -4.98 3.85 19.74
CA ALA A 762 -6.04 3.97 18.75
C ALA A 762 -7.00 5.13 19.12
N ARG A 763 -7.44 5.19 20.37
CA ARG A 763 -8.29 6.28 20.88
C ARG A 763 -7.63 7.66 20.72
N ARG A 764 -6.34 7.77 21.05
CA ARG A 764 -5.55 9.00 20.91
C ARG A 764 -5.46 9.45 19.45
N PHE A 765 -5.18 8.51 18.54
CA PHE A 765 -5.15 8.77 17.10
C PHE A 765 -6.50 9.29 16.60
N GLU A 766 -7.60 8.58 16.92
CA GLU A 766 -8.95 8.98 16.55
C GLU A 766 -9.33 10.36 17.11
N TRP A 767 -8.93 10.67 18.34
CA TRP A 767 -9.20 11.98 18.93
C TRP A 767 -8.49 13.11 18.17
N HIS A 768 -7.22 12.93 17.80
CA HIS A 768 -6.51 13.93 17.01
C HIS A 768 -7.09 14.05 15.61
N LEU A 769 -7.41 12.92 14.96
CA LEU A 769 -8.02 12.90 13.64
C LEU A 769 -9.35 13.66 13.65
N SER A 770 -10.25 13.31 14.58
CA SER A 770 -11.52 13.99 14.80
C SER A 770 -11.32 15.47 15.10
N SER A 771 -10.37 15.84 15.97
CA SER A 771 -10.08 17.24 16.30
C SER A 771 -9.53 18.05 15.11
N ILE A 772 -8.78 17.45 14.18
CA ILE A 772 -8.32 18.14 12.95
C ILE A 772 -9.50 18.40 12.04
N VAL A 773 -10.32 17.37 11.82
CA VAL A 773 -11.49 17.43 10.93
C VAL A 773 -12.54 18.39 11.50
N SER A 774 -12.81 18.33 12.81
CA SER A 774 -13.86 19.13 13.46
C SER A 774 -13.46 20.58 13.70
N LYS A 775 -12.19 20.88 13.98
CA LYS A 775 -11.72 22.26 14.23
C LYS A 775 -11.33 23.00 12.94
N GLY A 776 -11.38 22.35 11.78
CA GLY A 776 -11.13 22.98 10.50
C GLY A 776 -9.79 23.73 10.45
N ILE A 777 -8.72 23.21 11.06
CA ILE A 777 -7.41 23.88 11.11
C ILE A 777 -6.83 24.08 9.69
N ILE A 778 -7.31 23.33 8.70
CA ILE A 778 -6.99 23.50 7.27
C ILE A 778 -7.90 24.53 6.59
N LEU A 779 -9.05 24.84 7.20
CA LEU A 779 -10.18 25.57 6.61
C LEU A 779 -10.40 26.98 7.18
N SER A 780 -9.85 27.30 8.36
CA SER A 780 -10.11 28.59 9.00
C SER A 780 -9.46 29.79 8.30
N GLU A 781 -8.48 29.55 7.41
CA GLU A 781 -7.84 30.62 6.63
C GLU A 781 -8.23 30.63 5.14
N THR A 782 -8.81 29.57 4.59
CA THR A 782 -8.89 29.37 3.13
C THR A 782 -10.28 29.31 2.51
N GLN A 783 -11.39 29.35 3.27
CA GLN A 783 -12.77 29.24 2.75
C GLN A 783 -13.08 28.00 1.86
N ALA A 784 -12.09 27.14 1.57
CA ALA A 784 -12.16 26.07 0.58
C ALA A 784 -12.86 24.82 1.12
N LYS A 785 -13.95 24.36 0.50
CA LYS A 785 -14.70 23.15 0.89
C LYS A 785 -14.04 21.87 0.35
N ILE A 786 -12.99 21.42 1.01
CA ILE A 786 -12.39 20.10 0.72
C ILE A 786 -13.31 18.98 1.26
N PRO A 787 -13.63 17.92 0.50
CA PRO A 787 -14.44 16.78 0.97
C PRO A 787 -13.87 16.09 2.21
N ALA A 788 -14.75 15.56 3.06
CA ALA A 788 -14.40 14.95 4.35
C ALA A 788 -13.42 13.76 4.20
N GLU A 789 -13.46 13.03 3.10
CA GLU A 789 -12.56 11.91 2.78
C GLU A 789 -11.13 12.39 2.52
N ILE A 790 -10.97 13.47 1.75
CA ILE A 790 -9.66 14.08 1.50
C ILE A 790 -9.14 14.73 2.78
N LEU A 791 -10.00 15.44 3.52
CA LEU A 791 -9.66 15.97 4.83
C LEU A 791 -9.24 14.86 5.78
N SER A 792 -9.88 13.69 5.75
CA SER A 792 -9.49 12.54 6.58
C SER A 792 -8.14 11.97 6.18
N LEU A 793 -7.83 11.88 4.87
CA LEU A 793 -6.53 11.45 4.38
C LEU A 793 -5.42 12.44 4.76
N ILE A 794 -5.66 13.74 4.57
CA ILE A 794 -4.71 14.79 4.96
C ILE A 794 -4.56 14.82 6.49
N ALA A 795 -5.67 14.69 7.22
CA ALA A 795 -5.67 14.69 8.68
C ALA A 795 -4.87 13.50 9.24
N GLN A 796 -4.98 12.31 8.64
CA GLN A 796 -4.17 11.15 9.03
C GLN A 796 -2.66 11.45 8.99
N GLU A 797 -2.21 12.21 8.00
CA GLU A 797 -0.80 12.64 7.88
C GLU A 797 -0.46 13.79 8.85
N LEU A 798 -1.41 14.67 9.14
CA LEU A 798 -1.23 15.82 10.02
C LEU A 798 -1.45 15.52 11.51
N VAL A 799 -1.95 14.34 11.89
CA VAL A 799 -2.23 13.93 13.29
C VAL A 799 -1.04 14.24 14.22
N ARG A 800 0.19 13.99 13.77
CA ARG A 800 1.40 14.22 14.56
C ARG A 800 1.68 15.71 14.76
N CYS A 801 1.65 16.49 13.67
CA CYS A 801 1.83 17.94 13.72
C CYS A 801 0.78 18.60 14.59
N HIS A 802 -0.47 18.16 14.46
CA HIS A 802 -1.59 18.61 15.28
C HIS A 802 -1.42 18.23 16.76
N ALA A 803 -0.95 17.02 17.07
CA ALA A 803 -0.70 16.63 18.46
C ALA A 803 0.32 17.55 19.14
N VAL A 804 1.40 17.91 18.44
CA VAL A 804 2.41 18.87 18.93
C VAL A 804 1.81 20.27 19.07
N ALA A 805 1.12 20.76 18.04
CA ALA A 805 0.53 22.10 18.04
C ALA A 805 -0.52 22.26 19.16
N GLU A 806 -1.37 21.26 19.36
CA GLU A 806 -2.38 21.25 20.42
C GLU A 806 -1.73 21.20 21.81
N ALA A 807 -0.68 20.40 21.99
CA ALA A 807 0.08 20.41 23.25
C ALA A 807 0.74 21.77 23.52
N CYS A 808 1.35 22.41 22.51
CA CYS A 808 1.90 23.76 22.61
C CYS A 808 0.83 24.79 23.00
N ARG A 809 -0.35 24.71 22.39
CA ARG A 809 -1.47 25.63 22.63
C ARG A 809 -2.00 25.53 24.06
N GLN A 810 -2.01 24.33 24.64
CA GLN A 810 -2.48 24.11 26.01
C GLN A 810 -1.41 24.36 27.07
N TRP A 811 -0.13 24.23 26.73
CA TRP A 811 0.96 24.32 27.70
C TRP A 811 1.12 25.72 28.29
N LYS A 812 1.23 25.77 29.62
CA LYS A 812 1.56 26.98 30.39
C LYS A 812 2.74 26.70 31.33
N PRO A 813 3.50 27.71 31.79
CA PRO A 813 4.53 27.52 32.80
C PRO A 813 3.95 26.79 34.03
N PRO A 814 4.59 25.71 34.52
CA PRO A 814 4.07 24.97 35.65
C PRO A 814 3.99 25.84 36.91
N GLU A 815 2.81 25.89 37.52
CA GLU A 815 2.61 26.52 38.83
C GLU A 815 2.64 25.46 39.93
N ARG A 816 3.21 25.82 41.09
CA ARG A 816 3.25 24.96 42.26
C ARG A 816 1.83 24.84 42.84
N CYS A 817 1.32 23.62 42.93
CA CYS A 817 -0.02 23.34 43.44
C CYS A 817 0.06 22.78 44.86
N ASP A 818 0.16 23.66 45.86
CA ASP A 818 0.18 23.26 47.27
C ASP A 818 -1.22 23.34 47.88
N PHE A 819 -1.62 22.31 48.63
CA PHE A 819 -2.90 22.30 49.35
C PHE A 819 -2.79 21.54 50.68
N SER A 820 -3.69 21.84 51.60
CA SER A 820 -3.83 21.20 52.92
C SER A 820 -5.15 20.44 52.99
N LEU A 821 -5.19 19.35 53.76
CA LEU A 821 -6.41 18.59 54.02
C LEU A 821 -7.25 19.17 55.17
N ARG A 822 -6.79 20.24 55.84
CA ARG A 822 -7.57 20.95 56.89
C ARG A 822 -8.79 21.68 56.35
N GLU A 823 -8.73 22.07 55.08
CA GLU A 823 -9.77 22.82 54.39
C GLU A 823 -10.31 21.99 53.23
N ALA A 824 -11.49 22.34 52.74
CA ALA A 824 -12.05 21.69 51.56
C ALA A 824 -11.07 21.78 50.38
N VAL A 825 -10.90 20.67 49.66
CA VAL A 825 -10.01 20.60 48.50
C VAL A 825 -10.85 20.62 47.22
N TRP A 826 -10.47 21.50 46.31
CA TRP A 826 -11.13 21.73 45.03
C TRP A 826 -10.20 21.38 43.86
N LYS A 827 -10.72 20.73 42.81
CA LYS A 827 -9.96 20.45 41.57
C LYS A 827 -10.37 21.36 40.43
N ARG A 828 -9.37 21.71 39.61
CA ARG A 828 -9.56 22.16 38.23
C ARG A 828 -9.27 20.99 37.30
N THR A 829 -10.05 20.81 36.24
CA THR A 829 -9.80 19.77 35.24
C THR A 829 -9.40 20.37 33.90
N THR A 830 -8.65 19.60 33.11
CA THR A 830 -8.36 19.87 31.69
C THR A 830 -8.72 18.66 30.84
N SER A 831 -8.92 18.85 29.54
CA SER A 831 -9.06 17.75 28.58
C SER A 831 -7.82 17.69 27.70
N PHE A 832 -7.12 16.56 27.74
CA PHE A 832 -5.90 16.34 26.95
C PHE A 832 -6.01 15.00 26.22
N GLU A 833 -5.78 15.01 24.91
CA GLU A 833 -5.83 13.82 24.05
C GLU A 833 -7.08 12.93 24.28
N GLY A 834 -8.25 13.55 24.46
CA GLY A 834 -9.53 12.86 24.63
C GLY A 834 -9.81 12.27 26.02
N ARG A 835 -9.02 12.62 27.05
CA ARG A 835 -9.28 12.25 28.45
C ARG A 835 -9.29 13.49 29.36
N LYS A 836 -10.02 13.40 30.47
CA LYS A 836 -10.02 14.43 31.52
C LYS A 836 -8.92 14.14 32.55
N TYR A 837 -8.15 15.17 32.87
CA TYR A 837 -7.09 15.15 33.88
C TYR A 837 -7.30 16.27 34.90
N ILE A 838 -6.73 16.11 36.09
CA ILE A 838 -6.63 17.20 37.05
C ILE A 838 -5.54 18.16 36.56
N LEU A 839 -5.89 19.44 36.39
CA LEU A 839 -4.95 20.52 36.05
C LEU A 839 -4.25 21.05 37.32
N SER A 840 -5.03 21.31 38.36
CA SER A 840 -4.54 21.82 39.66
C SER A 840 -5.49 21.48 40.81
N LEU A 841 -4.96 21.51 42.03
CA LEU A 841 -5.69 21.34 43.29
C LEU A 841 -5.49 22.60 44.15
N SER A 842 -6.52 23.03 44.87
CA SER A 842 -6.46 24.22 45.74
C SER A 842 -7.45 24.13 46.90
N ASN A 843 -7.15 24.81 48.00
CA ASN A 843 -8.10 25.05 49.09
C ASN A 843 -9.01 26.25 48.85
N ASN A 844 -8.67 27.13 47.89
CA ASN A 844 -9.47 28.30 47.60
C ASN A 844 -10.61 27.95 46.65
N PRO A 845 -11.89 28.13 47.05
CA PRO A 845 -13.02 27.91 46.17
C PRO A 845 -13.07 29.00 45.08
N ASP A 846 -13.01 28.58 43.82
CA ASP A 846 -13.25 29.41 42.64
C ASP A 846 -14.40 28.77 41.83
N LYS A 847 -15.17 29.59 41.09
CA LYS A 847 -16.31 29.14 40.26
C LYS A 847 -15.91 28.09 39.22
N SER A 848 -14.63 28.03 38.86
CA SER A 848 -14.08 27.05 37.91
C SER A 848 -13.69 25.70 38.53
N LEU A 849 -13.82 25.53 39.85
CA LEU A 849 -13.34 24.36 40.58
C LEU A 849 -14.49 23.51 41.10
N SER A 850 -14.33 22.18 41.05
CA SER A 850 -15.28 21.23 41.66
C SER A 850 -14.72 20.70 42.98
N LYS A 851 -15.53 20.69 44.04
CA LYS A 851 -15.15 20.15 45.36
C LYS A 851 -14.95 18.64 45.27
N ILE A 852 -13.87 18.13 45.87
CA ILE A 852 -13.63 16.69 46.01
C ILE A 852 -13.69 16.28 47.47
N ILE A 853 -12.92 16.96 48.33
CA ILE A 853 -12.78 16.59 49.74
C ILE A 853 -13.52 17.63 50.60
N SER A 854 -14.36 17.15 51.51
CA SER A 854 -15.04 17.97 52.49
C SER A 854 -14.22 18.11 53.76
N GLN A 855 -14.45 19.21 54.48
CA GLN A 855 -13.74 19.52 55.73
C GLN A 855 -13.99 18.48 56.83
N ASP A 856 -15.12 17.76 56.77
CA ASP A 856 -15.52 16.73 57.75
C ASP A 856 -15.09 15.31 57.35
N ASP A 857 -14.33 15.15 56.26
CA ASP A 857 -13.88 13.82 55.82
C ASP A 857 -12.75 13.32 56.73
N ASP A 858 -12.82 12.08 57.20
CA ASP A 858 -11.74 11.43 57.96
C ASP A 858 -10.60 11.05 57.00
N VAL A 859 -9.69 11.99 56.74
CA VAL A 859 -8.65 11.83 55.72
C VAL A 859 -7.38 11.20 56.31
N GLY A 860 -7.43 9.91 56.64
CA GLY A 860 -6.23 9.14 56.96
C GLY A 860 -5.39 8.77 55.73
N HIS A 861 -6.05 8.50 54.60
CA HIS A 861 -5.41 8.07 53.36
C HIS A 861 -6.04 8.71 52.12
N LEU A 862 -5.19 9.16 51.20
CA LEU A 862 -5.57 9.76 49.92
C LEU A 862 -5.19 8.84 48.76
N PHE A 863 -6.04 8.76 47.73
CA PHE A 863 -5.84 7.90 46.59
C PHE A 863 -5.87 8.68 45.27
N THR A 864 -4.84 8.54 44.44
CA THR A 864 -4.88 9.06 43.06
C THR A 864 -5.24 7.93 42.10
N LYS A 865 -6.05 8.26 41.08
CA LYS A 865 -6.25 7.44 39.89
C LYS A 865 -5.49 8.08 38.74
N GLU A 866 -4.51 7.38 38.19
CA GLU A 866 -3.60 7.89 37.16
C GLU A 866 -3.48 6.96 35.96
N ASP A 867 -3.13 7.51 34.80
CA ASP A 867 -2.79 6.74 33.59
C ASP A 867 -1.39 7.11 33.06
N TYR A 868 -1.06 6.71 31.83
CA TYR A 868 0.25 6.98 31.23
C TYR A 868 0.56 8.48 31.12
N ALA A 869 -0.45 9.33 31.03
CA ALA A 869 -0.35 10.77 30.81
C ALA A 869 -0.52 11.60 32.09
N GLY A 870 -1.24 11.17 33.12
CA GLY A 870 -1.24 11.90 34.40
C GLY A 870 -2.34 11.51 35.37
N ILE A 871 -2.54 12.35 36.40
CA ILE A 871 -3.55 12.14 37.43
C ILE A 871 -4.93 12.50 36.84
N MET A 872 -5.80 11.50 36.78
CA MET A 872 -7.16 11.62 36.26
C MET A 872 -8.12 12.07 37.36
N ASP A 873 -7.99 11.51 38.57
CA ASP A 873 -8.87 11.86 39.69
C ASP A 873 -8.23 11.59 41.07
N LEU A 874 -8.91 12.05 42.13
CA LEU A 874 -8.50 11.98 43.53
C LEU A 874 -9.65 11.48 44.41
N PHE A 875 -9.38 10.56 45.33
CA PHE A 875 -10.36 9.90 46.20
C PHE A 875 -9.88 9.84 47.65
N VAL A 876 -10.82 9.78 48.60
CA VAL A 876 -10.54 9.40 50.00
C VAL A 876 -10.99 7.96 50.27
N GLU A 877 -10.51 7.36 51.36
CA GLU A 877 -10.70 5.92 51.63
C GLU A 877 -12.16 5.45 51.63
N LYS A 878 -13.10 6.28 52.14
CA LYS A 878 -14.54 5.99 52.14
C LYS A 878 -15.17 5.91 50.74
N ASP A 879 -14.55 6.53 49.73
CA ASP A 879 -15.06 6.58 48.36
C ASP A 879 -14.53 5.41 47.52
N LEU A 880 -13.61 4.60 48.08
CA LEU A 880 -13.12 3.40 47.42
C LEU A 880 -14.14 2.26 47.55
N PRO A 881 -14.37 1.48 46.47
CA PRO A 881 -15.22 0.30 46.54
C PRO A 881 -14.65 -0.74 47.53
N ASP A 882 -15.53 -1.41 48.27
CA ASP A 882 -15.14 -2.41 49.27
C ASP A 882 -14.57 -3.70 48.65
N GLU A 883 -15.02 -4.05 47.44
CA GLU A 883 -14.45 -5.13 46.65
C GLU A 883 -13.89 -4.58 45.33
N PRO A 884 -12.61 -4.85 44.99
CA PRO A 884 -12.11 -4.55 43.67
C PRO A 884 -12.84 -5.44 42.67
N GLY A 885 -13.78 -4.85 41.92
CA GLY A 885 -14.46 -5.53 40.80
C GLY A 885 -13.44 -6.23 39.90
N ALA A 886 -13.80 -7.44 39.45
CA ALA A 886 -12.96 -8.36 38.69
C ALA A 886 -12.03 -7.64 37.68
N ALA A 887 -10.72 -7.81 37.87
CA ALA A 887 -9.61 -7.28 37.07
C ALA A 887 -9.48 -5.75 37.00
N GLY A 888 -8.34 -5.21 37.46
CA GLY A 888 -8.00 -3.80 37.31
C GLY A 888 -8.09 -3.33 35.85
N VAL A 889 -8.57 -2.10 35.63
CA VAL A 889 -8.70 -1.52 34.29
C VAL A 889 -7.30 -1.34 33.69
N VAL A 890 -7.03 -2.01 32.57
CA VAL A 890 -5.74 -1.95 31.87
C VAL A 890 -5.33 -0.49 31.62
N GLY A 891 -4.10 -0.13 32.03
CA GLY A 891 -3.55 1.22 31.85
C GLY A 891 -3.94 2.24 32.92
N ILE A 892 -4.70 1.84 33.95
CA ILE A 892 -5.03 2.65 35.12
C ILE A 892 -4.24 2.18 36.33
N TRP A 893 -3.74 3.14 37.11
CA TRP A 893 -2.95 2.91 38.31
C TRP A 893 -3.47 3.73 39.49
N TRP A 894 -3.22 3.21 40.68
CA TRP A 894 -3.70 3.75 41.94
C TRP A 894 -2.54 3.94 42.91
N ARG A 895 -2.34 5.15 43.44
CA ARG A 895 -1.39 5.40 44.52
C ARG A 895 -2.12 5.69 45.81
N ARG A 896 -1.61 5.16 46.91
CA ARG A 896 -2.07 5.45 48.27
C ARG A 896 -1.07 6.36 48.97
N TYR A 897 -1.54 7.49 49.48
CA TYR A 897 -0.76 8.44 50.25
C TYR A 897 -1.24 8.41 51.69
N SER A 898 -0.37 7.99 52.61
CA SER A 898 -0.64 8.03 54.04
C SER A 898 -0.33 9.43 54.57
N VAL A 899 -1.33 10.08 55.17
CA VAL A 899 -1.17 11.42 55.74
C VAL A 899 -1.25 11.31 57.26
N SER A 900 -0.09 11.16 57.90
CA SER A 900 0.03 10.99 59.36
C SER A 900 -0.24 12.27 60.16
N ASN A 901 -0.14 13.43 59.51
CA ASN A 901 -0.46 14.73 60.11
C ASN A 901 -1.33 15.54 59.15
N VAL A 902 -2.52 15.92 59.59
CA VAL A 902 -3.47 16.73 58.80
C VAL A 902 -2.90 18.12 58.48
N ASP A 903 -1.87 18.57 59.22
CA ASP A 903 -1.11 19.80 58.95
C ASP A 903 -0.10 19.67 57.80
N ALA A 904 0.08 18.48 57.20
CA ALA A 904 1.00 18.27 56.10
C ALA A 904 0.54 18.99 54.82
N ILE A 905 1.42 19.81 54.24
CA ILE A 905 1.21 20.44 52.94
C ILE A 905 1.51 19.42 51.85
N ILE A 906 0.51 19.11 51.03
CA ILE A 906 0.66 18.22 49.87
C ILE A 906 1.06 19.07 48.66
N THR A 907 2.20 18.75 48.06
CA THR A 907 2.70 19.46 46.87
C THR A 907 2.35 18.67 45.61
N GLY A 908 1.58 19.29 44.72
CA GLY A 908 1.28 18.79 43.39
C GLY A 908 2.27 19.28 42.33
N GLN A 909 2.81 18.36 41.54
CA GLN A 909 3.71 18.64 40.42
C GLN A 909 2.93 18.64 39.10
N SER A 910 2.71 19.83 38.54
CA SER A 910 2.10 20.03 37.22
C SER A 910 3.16 20.05 36.11
N ASP A 911 2.81 19.57 34.92
CA ASP A 911 3.63 19.70 33.72
C ASP A 911 3.28 20.94 32.86
N GLY A 912 2.34 21.76 33.34
CA GLY A 912 1.83 22.93 32.63
C GLY A 912 0.55 22.68 31.83
N ILE A 913 0.19 21.42 31.61
CA ILE A 913 -1.08 20.99 31.02
C ILE A 913 -1.92 20.24 32.06
N LYS A 914 -1.31 19.37 32.86
CA LYS A 914 -1.97 18.50 33.83
C LYS A 914 -1.05 18.14 35.00
N LEU A 915 -1.66 17.67 36.09
CA LEU A 915 -0.99 17.21 37.28
C LEU A 915 -0.41 15.81 37.05
N ARG A 916 0.88 15.63 37.34
CA ARG A 916 1.62 14.38 37.10
C ARG A 916 1.86 13.57 38.36
N LYS A 917 2.14 14.23 39.49
CA LYS A 917 2.45 13.57 40.76
C LYS A 917 1.99 14.41 41.94
N LEU A 918 1.67 13.75 43.04
CA LEU A 918 1.58 14.34 44.38
C LEU A 918 2.77 13.88 45.21
N ALA A 919 3.30 14.77 46.04
CA ALA A 919 4.35 14.47 47.01
C ALA A 919 3.89 14.88 48.42
N VAL A 920 4.01 13.94 49.37
CA VAL A 920 3.77 14.14 50.80
C VAL A 920 5.12 13.95 51.49
N GLU A 921 5.62 14.99 52.17
CA GLU A 921 6.92 14.99 52.88
C GLU A 921 8.13 14.57 52.01
N GLY A 922 8.05 14.70 50.68
CA GLY A 922 9.11 14.33 49.75
C GLY A 922 9.11 12.87 49.29
N HIS A 923 8.14 12.06 49.72
CA HIS A 923 7.98 10.67 49.28
C HIS A 923 6.89 10.51 48.21
N CYS A 924 7.12 9.60 47.26
CA CYS A 924 6.17 9.23 46.21
C CYS A 924 5.88 7.71 46.35
N PRO A 925 4.67 7.31 46.77
CA PRO A 925 4.34 5.92 47.08
C PRO A 925 4.19 5.06 45.82
N ILE A 926 4.32 3.74 45.94
CA ILE A 926 4.16 2.76 44.84
C ILE A 926 2.76 2.86 44.20
N ALA A 927 2.70 2.80 42.86
CA ALA A 927 1.44 2.70 42.13
C ALA A 927 1.02 1.25 41.90
N TRP A 928 -0.25 0.95 42.11
CA TRP A 928 -0.83 -0.39 42.02
C TRP A 928 -1.88 -0.44 40.91
N SER A 929 -1.91 -1.49 40.09
CA SER A 929 -2.93 -1.65 39.04
C SER A 929 -4.38 -1.83 39.57
N ILE A 930 -4.52 -2.07 40.87
CA ILE A 930 -5.78 -2.27 41.58
C ILE A 930 -5.72 -1.40 42.85
N PRO A 931 -6.78 -0.67 43.21
CA PRO A 931 -6.77 0.14 44.44
C PRO A 931 -6.67 -0.76 45.67
N ARG A 932 -5.84 -0.38 46.66
CA ARG A 932 -5.64 -1.17 47.88
C ARG A 932 -5.68 -0.30 49.14
N LYS A 933 -6.42 -0.76 50.15
CA LYS A 933 -6.49 -0.11 51.48
C LYS A 933 -5.25 -0.40 52.36
N CYS A 934 -4.49 -1.47 52.08
CA CYS A 934 -3.29 -1.85 52.84
C CYS A 934 -2.10 -2.18 51.93
N ASP A 935 -0.89 -1.90 52.40
CA ASP A 935 0.34 -2.12 51.64
C ASP A 935 0.79 -3.60 51.75
N PRO A 936 1.00 -4.29 50.61
CA PRO A 936 1.44 -5.69 50.62
C PRO A 936 2.91 -5.83 51.03
N ARG A 937 3.30 -7.03 51.48
CA ARG A 937 4.69 -7.33 51.83
C ARG A 937 5.55 -7.41 50.57
N LEU A 938 6.45 -6.43 50.41
CA LEU A 938 7.38 -6.37 49.29
C LEU A 938 8.53 -7.38 49.47
N HIS A 939 8.94 -8.00 48.36
CA HIS A 939 10.04 -8.95 48.27
C HIS A 939 10.89 -8.60 47.04
N PHE A 940 12.10 -8.10 47.28
CA PHE A 940 13.04 -7.75 46.23
C PHE A 940 13.80 -8.98 45.74
N LEU A 941 13.86 -9.12 44.41
CA LEU A 941 14.71 -10.11 43.76
C LEU A 941 16.16 -9.59 43.67
N PRO A 942 17.17 -10.47 43.63
CA PRO A 942 18.58 -10.15 43.90
C PRO A 942 19.29 -9.15 42.98
N TYR A 943 18.64 -8.57 41.97
CA TYR A 943 19.28 -7.71 40.94
C TYR A 943 18.65 -6.32 40.77
N SER A 944 17.64 -5.96 41.58
CA SER A 944 17.24 -4.56 41.65
C SER A 944 18.27 -3.81 42.51
N ASP A 945 18.80 -2.69 42.01
CA ASP A 945 19.20 -1.61 42.92
C ASP A 945 18.06 -1.47 43.94
N ARG A 946 18.36 -1.37 45.24
CA ARG A 946 17.37 -1.44 46.34
C ARG A 946 16.34 -0.29 46.36
N GLN A 947 16.05 0.33 45.22
CA GLN A 947 14.98 1.28 45.02
C GLN A 947 13.64 0.55 44.90
N GLU A 948 12.63 1.13 45.54
CA GLU A 948 11.26 0.63 45.48
C GLU A 948 10.71 0.70 44.04
N PRO A 949 9.89 -0.29 43.62
CA PRO A 949 9.31 -0.30 42.29
C PRO A 949 8.31 0.85 42.12
N ALA A 950 8.35 1.54 40.99
CA ALA A 950 7.42 2.65 40.74
C ALA A 950 5.97 2.20 40.47
N TYR A 951 5.80 1.00 39.89
CA TYR A 951 4.52 0.42 39.46
C TYR A 951 4.49 -1.09 39.71
N MET A 952 3.39 -1.57 40.29
CA MET A 952 3.17 -2.98 40.66
C MET A 952 1.83 -3.47 40.11
N THR A 953 1.88 -4.42 39.19
CA THR A 953 0.68 -4.99 38.53
C THR A 953 0.20 -6.23 39.28
N GLY A 954 -1.12 -6.37 39.41
CA GLY A 954 -1.77 -7.47 40.11
C GLY A 954 -2.02 -8.66 39.19
N LEU A 955 -1.62 -9.83 39.66
CA LEU A 955 -1.91 -11.14 39.09
C LEU A 955 -2.95 -11.81 39.99
N LEU A 956 -4.16 -12.00 39.48
CA LEU A 956 -5.18 -12.79 40.16
C LEU A 956 -4.77 -14.26 40.11
N CYS A 957 -4.66 -14.89 41.28
CA CYS A 957 -4.31 -16.28 41.45
C CYS A 957 -5.45 -17.05 42.11
N ASN A 958 -5.57 -18.33 41.76
CA ASN A 958 -6.49 -19.29 42.38
C ASN A 958 -7.99 -18.93 42.28
N ASP A 959 -8.37 -18.04 41.37
CA ASP A 959 -9.77 -17.82 41.03
C ASP A 959 -10.33 -19.02 40.24
N PRO A 960 -11.54 -19.52 40.57
CA PRO A 960 -12.15 -20.67 39.88
C PRO A 960 -12.33 -20.51 38.37
N HIS A 961 -12.37 -19.28 37.84
CA HIS A 961 -12.54 -19.01 36.42
C HIS A 961 -11.21 -18.99 35.64
N ILE A 962 -10.07 -19.10 36.32
CA ILE A 962 -8.75 -19.13 35.68
C ILE A 962 -8.51 -20.49 35.04
N ILE A 963 -8.19 -20.48 33.74
CA ILE A 963 -7.85 -21.66 32.93
C ILE A 963 -6.33 -21.86 32.77
N GLY A 964 -5.53 -20.85 33.14
CA GLY A 964 -4.08 -20.94 33.06
C GLY A 964 -3.37 -19.60 33.25
N TYR A 965 -2.04 -19.66 33.31
CA TYR A 965 -1.17 -18.49 33.42
C TYR A 965 -0.15 -18.46 32.27
N SER A 966 0.16 -17.28 31.74
CA SER A 966 1.27 -17.11 30.80
C SER A 966 2.38 -16.26 31.40
N ALA A 967 3.63 -16.66 31.21
CA ALA A 967 4.79 -15.87 31.55
C ALA A 967 5.52 -15.41 30.28
N LEU A 968 5.90 -14.14 30.25
CA LEU A 968 6.64 -13.49 29.16
C LEU A 968 8.11 -13.33 29.55
N TRP A 969 9.01 -13.83 28.70
CA TRP A 969 10.45 -13.77 28.89
C TRP A 969 11.16 -13.02 27.75
N GLU A 970 11.91 -11.98 28.10
CA GLU A 970 12.71 -11.15 27.20
C GLU A 970 14.13 -10.97 27.78
N GLY A 971 14.92 -12.05 27.76
CA GLY A 971 16.21 -12.13 28.46
C GLY A 971 16.10 -12.20 29.99
N ARG A 972 14.95 -11.82 30.55
CA ARG A 972 14.51 -11.95 31.95
C ARG A 972 12.99 -12.15 31.96
N LEU A 973 12.42 -12.60 33.08
CA LEU A 973 10.96 -12.66 33.26
C LEU A 973 10.40 -11.22 33.36
N THR A 974 9.53 -10.83 32.42
CA THR A 974 9.04 -9.44 32.31
C THR A 974 7.59 -9.28 32.77
N ALA A 975 6.74 -10.27 32.49
CA ALA A 975 5.32 -10.21 32.86
C ALA A 975 4.71 -11.60 33.08
N ILE A 976 3.64 -11.65 33.87
CA ILE A 976 2.84 -12.86 34.12
C ILE A 976 1.36 -12.49 33.99
N TYR A 977 0.59 -13.29 33.25
CA TYR A 977 -0.82 -13.05 32.96
C TYR A 977 -1.66 -14.22 33.46
N ALA A 978 -2.83 -13.93 34.02
CA ALA A 978 -3.86 -14.91 34.27
C ALA A 978 -4.86 -14.92 33.10
N HIS A 979 -5.36 -16.10 32.74
CA HIS A 979 -6.30 -16.28 31.64
C HIS A 979 -7.62 -16.86 32.16
N THR A 980 -8.73 -16.26 31.74
CA THR A 980 -10.09 -16.81 31.92
C THR A 980 -10.65 -17.26 30.56
N SER A 981 -11.75 -18.00 30.55
CA SER A 981 -12.43 -18.46 29.31
C SER A 981 -12.91 -17.31 28.41
N GLU A 982 -13.13 -16.12 28.97
CA GLU A 982 -13.66 -14.95 28.26
C GLU A 982 -12.58 -13.98 27.75
N GLN A 983 -11.37 -14.00 28.33
CA GLN A 983 -10.29 -13.06 28.03
C GLN A 983 -9.11 -13.74 27.31
N SER A 984 -9.19 -13.89 25.99
CA SER A 984 -8.01 -14.13 25.17
C SER A 984 -7.44 -12.78 24.68
N ILE A 985 -6.52 -12.20 25.46
CA ILE A 985 -5.90 -10.91 25.12
C ILE A 985 -5.04 -11.09 23.85
N GLY A 986 -5.27 -10.24 22.85
CA GLY A 986 -4.42 -10.15 21.65
C GLY A 986 -3.17 -9.35 21.95
N PHE A 987 -2.03 -10.01 22.14
CA PHE A 987 -0.74 -9.35 22.36
C PHE A 987 0.03 -9.22 21.05
N LYS A 988 0.55 -8.03 20.74
CA LYS A 988 1.51 -7.89 19.63
C LYS A 988 2.86 -8.50 20.03
N PRO A 989 3.42 -9.45 19.26
CA PRO A 989 4.73 -10.02 19.55
C PRO A 989 5.84 -8.97 19.40
N GLU A 990 6.64 -8.77 20.45
CA GLU A 990 8.03 -8.35 20.25
C GLU A 990 8.80 -9.54 19.64
N ARG A 991 9.63 -9.28 18.61
CA ARG A 991 10.27 -10.33 17.79
C ARG A 991 11.18 -11.29 18.57
N THR A 992 11.56 -10.95 19.80
CA THR A 992 12.52 -11.70 20.64
C THR A 992 11.91 -12.33 21.89
N ALA A 993 10.61 -12.16 22.13
CA ALA A 993 9.93 -12.63 23.34
C ALA A 993 9.60 -14.13 23.32
N THR A 994 9.80 -14.82 24.45
CA THR A 994 9.36 -16.22 24.66
C THR A 994 8.20 -16.28 25.65
N TRP A 995 7.14 -17.02 25.30
CA TRP A 995 6.00 -17.26 26.17
C TRP A 995 5.99 -18.67 26.75
N ILE A 996 5.73 -18.77 28.05
CA ILE A 996 5.53 -20.02 28.78
C ILE A 996 4.09 -20.04 29.26
N PHE A 997 3.25 -20.90 28.69
CA PHE A 997 1.88 -21.10 29.15
C PHE A 997 1.82 -22.25 30.18
N LEU A 998 1.04 -22.05 31.24
CA LEU A 998 0.81 -22.98 32.33
C LEU A 998 -0.70 -23.22 32.45
N PRO A 999 -1.26 -24.28 31.83
CA PRO A 999 -2.65 -24.64 32.00
C PRO A 999 -2.92 -25.10 33.45
N ILE A 1000 -4.08 -24.70 33.98
CA ILE A 1000 -4.56 -25.03 35.32
C ILE A 1000 -5.84 -25.83 35.19
N ASP A 1001 -5.87 -27.00 35.83
CA ASP A 1001 -7.07 -27.84 35.82
C ASP A 1001 -8.16 -27.28 36.74
N VAL A 1002 -9.40 -27.71 36.52
CA VAL A 1002 -10.51 -27.46 37.45
C VAL A 1002 -10.13 -27.94 38.86
N GLY A 1003 -10.18 -27.02 39.83
CA GLY A 1003 -9.82 -27.27 41.24
C GLY A 1003 -8.31 -27.31 41.54
N GLU A 1004 -7.45 -27.10 40.53
CA GLU A 1004 -6.02 -26.93 40.75
C GLU A 1004 -5.70 -25.50 41.20
N THR A 1005 -4.92 -25.36 42.27
CA THR A 1005 -4.53 -24.07 42.83
C THR A 1005 -3.03 -24.01 43.07
N ILE A 1006 -2.44 -22.83 42.87
CA ILE A 1006 -1.06 -22.51 43.25
C ILE A 1006 -0.99 -22.46 44.77
N THR A 1007 -0.03 -23.18 45.34
CA THR A 1007 0.15 -23.30 46.79
C THR A 1007 1.45 -22.66 47.27
N HIS A 1008 2.55 -22.77 46.51
CA HIS A 1008 3.86 -22.28 46.90
C HIS A 1008 4.56 -21.59 45.74
N ILE A 1009 5.29 -20.52 46.05
CA ILE A 1009 6.12 -19.78 45.11
C ILE A 1009 7.56 -19.77 45.60
N PHE A 1010 8.46 -20.12 44.69
CA PHE A 1010 9.89 -20.21 44.90
C PHE A 1010 10.62 -19.19 44.05
N GLU A 1011 11.69 -18.64 44.64
CA GLU A 1011 12.70 -17.89 43.94
C GLU A 1011 13.85 -18.83 43.55
N GLY A 1012 14.17 -18.93 42.26
CA GLY A 1012 15.30 -19.70 41.75
C GLY A 1012 16.50 -18.81 41.46
N ARG A 1013 17.55 -18.89 42.28
CA ARG A 1013 18.77 -18.09 42.14
C ARG A 1013 19.80 -18.72 41.23
N GLY A 1014 20.06 -18.10 40.07
CA GLY A 1014 21.12 -18.48 39.14
C GLY A 1014 22.49 -17.88 39.46
N GLN A 1015 23.51 -18.27 38.70
CA GLN A 1015 24.89 -17.76 38.85
C GLN A 1015 25.07 -16.33 38.34
N ILE A 1016 24.23 -15.92 37.38
CA ILE A 1016 24.17 -14.58 36.80
C ILE A 1016 22.70 -14.17 36.80
N GLU A 1017 22.44 -12.90 36.99
CA GLU A 1017 21.11 -12.30 37.17
C GLU A 1017 20.09 -12.71 36.11
N MET A 1018 20.51 -12.78 34.85
CA MET A 1018 19.67 -13.14 33.70
C MET A 1018 19.12 -14.56 33.77
N HIS A 1019 19.65 -15.41 34.66
CA HIS A 1019 19.26 -16.81 34.78
C HIS A 1019 18.28 -17.09 35.93
N ASN A 1020 17.75 -16.07 36.58
CA ASN A 1020 16.82 -16.30 37.69
C ASN A 1020 15.41 -16.59 37.19
N ALA A 1021 14.67 -17.38 37.95
CA ALA A 1021 13.37 -17.91 37.55
C ALA A 1021 12.43 -17.97 38.75
N LEU A 1022 11.13 -18.05 38.49
CA LEU A 1022 10.13 -18.36 39.52
C LEU A 1022 9.73 -19.83 39.43
N GLY A 1023 9.62 -20.47 40.59
CA GLY A 1023 9.14 -21.85 40.74
C GLY A 1023 7.75 -21.84 41.34
N ILE A 1024 6.86 -22.69 40.85
CA ILE A 1024 5.47 -22.79 41.32
C ILE A 1024 5.17 -24.24 41.67
N ILE A 1025 4.55 -24.47 42.83
CA ILE A 1025 3.96 -25.76 43.20
C ILE A 1025 2.43 -25.62 43.31
N THR A 1026 1.70 -26.54 42.71
CA THR A 1026 0.23 -26.61 42.82
C THR A 1026 -0.24 -27.64 43.86
N ASN A 1027 -1.51 -27.58 44.26
CA ASN A 1027 -2.13 -28.56 45.16
C ASN A 1027 -2.18 -29.99 44.57
N LYS A 1028 -1.97 -30.13 43.25
CA LYS A 1028 -1.78 -31.42 42.56
C LYS A 1028 -0.31 -31.84 42.47
N ASN A 1029 0.59 -31.15 43.18
CA ASN A 1029 2.04 -31.40 43.20
C ASN A 1029 2.70 -31.28 41.81
N ARG A 1030 2.21 -30.38 40.94
CA ARG A 1030 2.91 -30.00 39.70
C ARG A 1030 3.98 -28.95 40.03
N HIS A 1031 5.21 -29.17 39.56
CA HIS A 1031 6.36 -28.27 39.76
C HIS A 1031 6.64 -27.56 38.43
N LEU A 1032 6.43 -26.25 38.38
CA LEU A 1032 6.50 -25.46 37.15
C LEU A 1032 7.60 -24.39 37.28
N VAL A 1033 8.39 -24.22 36.23
CA VAL A 1033 9.47 -23.21 36.18
C VAL A 1033 9.11 -22.14 35.16
N LEU A 1034 9.06 -20.90 35.63
CA LEU A 1034 8.93 -19.70 34.83
C LEU A 1034 10.33 -19.11 34.59
N GLY A 1035 11.05 -19.69 33.62
CA GLY A 1035 12.33 -19.16 33.18
C GLY A 1035 13.15 -20.14 32.33
N SER A 1036 14.33 -19.68 31.88
CA SER A 1036 15.21 -20.47 31.02
C SER A 1036 15.73 -21.74 31.72
N TYR A 1037 16.03 -22.79 30.97
CA TYR A 1037 16.69 -24.00 31.42
C TYR A 1037 18.14 -23.99 30.89
N LEU A 1038 19.13 -23.85 31.78
CA LEU A 1038 20.56 -23.90 31.43
C LEU A 1038 21.25 -24.97 32.29
N GLN A 1039 21.86 -25.96 31.65
CA GLN A 1039 22.45 -27.14 32.31
C GLN A 1039 23.58 -26.80 33.31
N ARG A 1040 24.20 -25.61 33.21
CA ARG A 1040 25.25 -25.13 34.14
C ARG A 1040 24.71 -24.32 35.32
N VAL A 1041 23.45 -23.91 35.31
CA VAL A 1041 22.88 -23.06 36.36
C VAL A 1041 22.28 -23.95 37.43
N ASN A 1042 23.07 -24.32 38.43
CA ASN A 1042 22.54 -24.96 39.63
C ASN A 1042 21.77 -23.89 40.44
N ARG A 1043 20.44 -23.85 40.28
CA ARG A 1043 19.61 -22.86 40.97
C ARG A 1043 19.39 -23.26 42.42
N HIS A 1044 19.64 -22.32 43.33
CA HIS A 1044 19.16 -22.46 44.70
C HIS A 1044 17.72 -21.96 44.75
N TRP A 1045 16.79 -22.86 45.11
CA TRP A 1045 15.37 -22.55 45.20
C TRP A 1045 15.00 -22.20 46.64
N ASN A 1046 14.49 -21.00 46.85
CA ASN A 1046 14.04 -20.52 48.15
C ASN A 1046 12.54 -20.32 48.13
N LEU A 1047 11.82 -20.86 49.12
CA LEU A 1047 10.39 -20.59 49.28
C LEU A 1047 10.19 -19.13 49.73
N ILE A 1048 9.45 -18.35 48.94
CA ILE A 1048 9.23 -16.91 49.20
C ILE A 1048 7.81 -16.59 49.64
N HIS A 1049 6.83 -17.43 49.26
CA HIS A 1049 5.45 -17.27 49.69
C HIS A 1049 4.64 -18.58 49.61
N GLN A 1050 3.65 -18.70 50.50
CA GLN A 1050 2.65 -19.75 50.51
C GLN A 1050 1.26 -19.11 50.36
N LEU A 1051 0.52 -19.50 49.32
CA LEU A 1051 -0.81 -18.96 49.06
C LEU A 1051 -1.87 -19.71 49.87
N ARG A 1052 -2.93 -18.99 50.26
CA ARG A 1052 -4.12 -19.57 50.90
C ARG A 1052 -4.98 -20.31 49.87
N GLN A 1053 -5.87 -21.18 50.35
CA GLN A 1053 -6.90 -21.79 49.51
C GLN A 1053 -7.96 -20.73 49.17
N GLY A 1054 -8.10 -20.38 47.88
CA GLY A 1054 -9.06 -19.39 47.38
C GLY A 1054 -8.39 -18.27 46.56
N PRO A 1055 -9.19 -17.38 45.93
CA PRO A 1055 -8.69 -16.26 45.13
C PRO A 1055 -7.77 -15.35 45.95
N SER A 1056 -6.64 -14.97 45.37
CA SER A 1056 -5.66 -14.06 46.00
C SER A 1056 -4.88 -13.31 44.95
N TYR A 1057 -4.32 -12.14 45.30
CA TYR A 1057 -3.48 -11.40 44.38
C TYR A 1057 -2.00 -11.54 44.71
N ILE A 1058 -1.18 -11.65 43.66
CA ILE A 1058 0.26 -11.42 43.75
C ILE A 1058 0.56 -10.22 42.88
N PHE A 1059 1.39 -9.32 43.39
CA PHE A 1059 1.82 -8.18 42.62
C PHE A 1059 3.24 -8.37 42.14
N TYR A 1060 3.51 -7.96 40.91
CA TYR A 1060 4.85 -7.97 40.35
C TYR A 1060 5.19 -6.62 39.71
N GLU A 1061 6.48 -6.30 39.71
CA GLU A 1061 6.96 -5.03 39.17
C GLU A 1061 6.67 -4.93 37.66
N TYR A 1062 6.01 -3.83 37.27
CA TYR A 1062 5.81 -3.50 35.87
C TYR A 1062 7.02 -2.74 35.33
N SER A 1063 7.96 -3.45 34.71
CA SER A 1063 9.21 -2.89 34.21
C SER A 1063 9.65 -3.54 32.89
N LYS A 1064 10.18 -2.74 31.97
CA LYS A 1064 10.83 -3.24 30.74
C LYS A 1064 12.18 -3.90 31.01
N SER A 1065 12.77 -3.66 32.19
CA SER A 1065 14.07 -4.22 32.58
C SER A 1065 13.97 -5.62 33.20
N GLY A 1066 12.75 -6.17 33.26
CA GLY A 1066 12.43 -7.43 33.92
C GLY A 1066 11.88 -7.23 35.34
N LEU A 1067 11.35 -8.30 35.90
CA LEU A 1067 10.75 -8.37 37.22
C LEU A 1067 11.83 -8.29 38.30
N GLY A 1068 11.87 -7.18 39.05
CA GLY A 1068 12.81 -6.94 40.15
C GLY A 1068 12.19 -7.06 41.54
N ALA A 1069 10.87 -6.92 41.67
CA ALA A 1069 10.16 -7.08 42.94
C ALA A 1069 8.82 -7.82 42.80
N LEU A 1070 8.44 -8.54 43.86
CA LEU A 1070 7.13 -9.13 44.08
C LEU A 1070 6.49 -8.54 45.34
N ALA A 1071 5.17 -8.48 45.42
CA ALA A 1071 4.49 -8.20 46.68
C ALA A 1071 3.32 -9.14 46.93
N PHE A 1072 3.15 -9.51 48.20
CA PHE A 1072 2.20 -10.52 48.64
C PHE A 1072 1.22 -9.92 49.66
N GLU A 1073 -0.06 -10.31 49.59
CA GLU A 1073 -1.11 -9.75 50.45
C GLU A 1073 -0.97 -10.17 51.92
N ALA A 1074 -0.36 -11.33 52.20
CA ALA A 1074 -0.19 -11.84 53.56
C ALA A 1074 1.20 -11.47 54.15
N HIS A 1075 1.18 -11.02 55.40
CA HIS A 1075 2.37 -10.61 56.15
C HIS A 1075 3.18 -11.78 56.74
N ASP A 1076 2.60 -12.98 56.82
CA ASP A 1076 3.25 -14.15 57.42
C ASP A 1076 4.34 -14.72 56.50
N MET A 1077 5.49 -15.04 57.10
CA MET A 1077 6.57 -15.75 56.43
C MET A 1077 6.26 -17.26 56.39
N PRO A 1078 6.69 -17.99 55.35
CA PRO A 1078 6.40 -19.41 55.22
C PRO A 1078 6.99 -20.23 56.39
N GLU A 1079 6.16 -21.04 57.04
CA GLU A 1079 6.52 -21.78 58.27
C GLU A 1079 7.28 -23.11 58.02
N LYS A 1080 7.28 -23.65 56.79
CA LYS A 1080 7.83 -24.99 56.48
C LYS A 1080 8.92 -24.97 55.40
N ARG A 1081 9.95 -25.82 55.56
CA ARG A 1081 10.87 -26.20 54.47
C ARG A 1081 10.12 -27.10 53.49
N GLN A 1082 9.78 -26.57 52.33
CA GLN A 1082 9.28 -27.34 51.19
C GLN A 1082 10.38 -27.39 50.13
N ASP A 1083 10.75 -28.59 49.70
CA ASP A 1083 11.73 -28.75 48.62
C ASP A 1083 11.05 -28.56 47.25
N PHE A 1084 11.79 -27.96 46.32
CA PHE A 1084 11.37 -27.74 44.93
C PHE A 1084 12.27 -28.50 43.97
N HIS A 1085 11.69 -29.43 43.21
CA HIS A 1085 12.42 -30.32 42.31
C HIS A 1085 11.86 -30.20 40.89
N PRO A 1086 12.34 -29.22 40.09
CA PRO A 1086 11.84 -29.02 38.74
C PRO A 1086 12.25 -30.16 37.82
N ALA A 1087 11.40 -30.47 36.83
CA ALA A 1087 11.74 -31.44 35.80
C ALA A 1087 12.97 -30.99 35.00
N ALA A 1088 13.85 -31.94 34.67
CA ALA A 1088 15.00 -31.73 33.80
C ALA A 1088 14.83 -32.50 32.47
N PRO A 1089 15.37 -31.98 31.34
CA PRO A 1089 15.44 -32.69 30.07
C PRO A 1089 16.41 -33.87 30.12
N SER A 1090 16.13 -34.87 29.29
CA SER A 1090 16.98 -36.04 29.07
C SER A 1090 18.27 -35.73 28.30
N LEU A 1091 18.26 -34.67 27.47
CA LEU A 1091 19.41 -34.23 26.68
C LEU A 1091 20.36 -33.34 27.48
N SER A 1092 21.63 -33.72 27.52
CA SER A 1092 22.71 -32.83 27.95
C SER A 1092 23.17 -31.94 26.79
N TYR A 1093 22.76 -30.67 26.78
CA TYR A 1093 23.27 -29.70 25.83
C TYR A 1093 24.56 -29.05 26.36
N SER A 1094 25.67 -29.35 25.70
CA SER A 1094 26.94 -28.69 25.97
C SER A 1094 27.22 -27.59 24.92
N LEU A 1095 27.79 -26.48 25.42
CA LEU A 1095 28.68 -25.53 24.72
C LEU A 1095 28.07 -24.20 24.16
N TRP A 1096 28.50 -23.08 24.77
CA TRP A 1096 28.76 -21.74 24.19
C TRP A 1096 27.66 -21.03 23.37
N SER A 1097 26.39 -21.28 23.66
CA SER A 1097 25.26 -20.53 23.10
C SER A 1097 25.04 -19.20 23.85
N GLN A 1098 24.87 -18.09 23.14
CA GLN A 1098 24.33 -16.81 23.68
C GLN A 1098 22.79 -16.81 23.81
N GLU A 1099 22.11 -17.93 23.50
CA GLU A 1099 20.66 -18.04 23.51
C GLU A 1099 20.14 -18.67 24.81
N ASP A 1100 19.04 -18.13 25.33
CA ASP A 1100 18.23 -18.75 26.40
C ASP A 1100 17.44 -19.93 25.83
N PHE A 1101 17.63 -21.11 26.42
CA PHE A 1101 16.81 -22.28 26.15
C PHE A 1101 15.75 -22.45 27.22
N PHE A 1102 14.62 -23.03 26.87
CA PHE A 1102 13.51 -23.36 27.75
C PHE A 1102 13.18 -24.84 27.64
N TYR A 1103 12.51 -25.37 28.65
CA TYR A 1103 12.18 -26.78 28.72
C TYR A 1103 10.76 -27.01 29.24
N SER A 1104 10.07 -27.93 28.58
CA SER A 1104 8.78 -28.46 28.98
C SER A 1104 8.70 -29.91 28.57
N ALA A 1105 7.95 -30.71 29.30
CA ALA A 1105 7.70 -32.10 28.95
C ALA A 1105 6.32 -32.52 29.41
N SER A 1106 5.74 -33.49 28.70
CA SER A 1106 4.42 -34.06 28.99
C SER A 1106 4.43 -35.56 28.73
N ASP A 1107 3.69 -36.32 29.55
CA ASP A 1107 3.41 -37.73 29.28
C ASP A 1107 2.16 -37.82 28.40
N LEU A 1108 2.31 -38.43 27.23
CA LEU A 1108 1.24 -38.53 26.24
C LEU A 1108 0.27 -39.70 26.51
N ALA A 1109 0.45 -40.45 27.60
CA ALA A 1109 -0.45 -41.52 27.99
C ALA A 1109 -1.90 -41.02 28.15
N GLY A 1110 -2.79 -41.49 27.26
CA GLY A 1110 -4.20 -41.09 27.27
C GLY A 1110 -4.50 -39.74 26.61
N LEU A 1111 -3.58 -39.20 25.82
CA LEU A 1111 -3.78 -37.99 25.02
C LEU A 1111 -4.99 -38.13 24.08
N SER A 1112 -5.92 -37.17 24.13
CA SER A 1112 -7.15 -37.18 23.32
C SER A 1112 -7.10 -36.24 22.12
N SER A 1113 -6.43 -35.10 22.23
CA SER A 1113 -6.26 -34.18 21.10
C SER A 1113 -5.09 -33.23 21.29
N VAL A 1114 -4.62 -32.63 20.19
CA VAL A 1114 -3.50 -31.68 20.15
C VAL A 1114 -3.92 -30.42 19.41
N THR A 1115 -3.69 -29.26 20.02
CA THR A 1115 -3.86 -27.95 19.38
C THR A 1115 -2.50 -27.32 19.11
N PRO A 1116 -2.05 -27.25 17.84
CA PRO A 1116 -0.79 -26.58 17.49
C PRO A 1116 -0.86 -25.07 17.69
N CYS A 1117 0.25 -24.44 18.05
CA CYS A 1117 0.39 -22.99 18.17
C CYS A 1117 1.37 -22.46 17.12
N LYS A 1118 1.01 -21.41 16.38
CA LYS A 1118 1.90 -20.77 15.39
C LYS A 1118 2.87 -19.78 16.03
N SER A 1119 4.05 -19.66 15.41
CA SER A 1119 4.99 -18.57 15.65
C SER A 1119 4.43 -17.21 15.21
N SER A 1120 5.04 -16.14 15.73
CA SER A 1120 4.67 -14.74 15.43
C SER A 1120 4.83 -14.34 13.95
N ASP A 1121 5.74 -14.98 13.21
CA ASP A 1121 5.94 -14.78 11.77
C ASP A 1121 5.01 -15.65 10.90
N GLY A 1122 4.24 -16.55 11.53
CA GLY A 1122 3.31 -17.48 10.88
C GLY A 1122 3.97 -18.61 10.09
N ARG A 1123 5.30 -18.77 10.15
CA ARG A 1123 6.06 -19.75 9.35
C ARG A 1123 6.25 -21.08 10.05
N THR A 1124 6.23 -21.13 11.39
CA THR A 1124 6.53 -22.33 12.19
C THR A 1124 5.46 -22.61 13.25
N ILE A 1125 5.54 -23.81 13.83
CA ILE A 1125 4.78 -24.24 15.00
C ILE A 1125 5.69 -24.09 16.22
N SER A 1126 5.30 -23.20 17.12
CA SER A 1126 6.11 -22.79 18.28
C SER A 1126 5.92 -23.68 19.51
N GLY A 1127 4.75 -24.33 19.61
CA GLY A 1127 4.40 -25.23 20.72
C GLY A 1127 3.08 -25.94 20.49
N LEU A 1128 2.69 -26.81 21.43
CA LEU A 1128 1.48 -27.62 21.40
C LEU A 1128 0.71 -27.50 22.73
N LEU A 1129 -0.61 -27.37 22.64
CA LEU A 1129 -1.51 -27.57 23.76
C LEU A 1129 -2.09 -29.00 23.67
N LEU A 1130 -1.88 -29.78 24.72
CA LEU A 1130 -2.20 -31.19 24.83
C LEU A 1130 -3.44 -31.36 25.69
N HIS A 1131 -4.44 -32.08 25.19
CA HIS A 1131 -5.71 -32.30 25.87
C HIS A 1131 -5.86 -33.78 26.24
N PHE A 1132 -6.35 -34.01 27.46
CA PHE A 1132 -6.57 -35.33 28.03
C PHE A 1132 -8.04 -35.47 28.50
N PRO A 1133 -8.51 -36.71 28.74
CA PRO A 1133 -9.79 -36.96 29.39
C PRO A 1133 -9.95 -36.18 30.70
N ASN A 1134 -11.20 -35.83 31.06
CA ASN A 1134 -11.56 -35.04 32.25
C ASN A 1134 -11.12 -33.56 32.22
N ASN A 1135 -10.99 -32.97 31.02
CA ASN A 1135 -10.58 -31.58 30.80
C ASN A 1135 -9.17 -31.24 31.32
N HIS A 1136 -8.32 -32.25 31.58
CA HIS A 1136 -6.93 -32.01 31.92
C HIS A 1136 -6.16 -31.52 30.69
N CYS A 1137 -5.31 -30.51 30.89
CA CYS A 1137 -4.57 -29.88 29.81
C CYS A 1137 -3.11 -29.65 30.20
N GLU A 1138 -2.20 -29.96 29.29
CA GLU A 1138 -0.77 -29.64 29.41
C GLU A 1138 -0.28 -28.85 28.19
N SER A 1139 0.85 -28.17 28.31
CA SER A 1139 1.46 -27.42 27.21
C SER A 1139 2.94 -27.75 27.09
N VAL A 1140 3.40 -27.89 25.86
CA VAL A 1140 4.82 -28.09 25.52
C VAL A 1140 5.27 -27.08 24.48
N GLY A 1141 6.47 -26.52 24.66
CA GLY A 1141 7.03 -25.48 23.81
C GLY A 1141 6.44 -24.09 24.06
N HIS A 1142 6.62 -23.21 23.10
CA HIS A 1142 6.16 -21.82 23.14
C HIS A 1142 4.68 -21.75 22.72
N VAL A 1143 3.77 -21.75 23.69
CA VAL A 1143 2.31 -21.73 23.48
C VAL A 1143 1.75 -20.33 23.75
N ARG A 1144 0.93 -19.85 22.81
CA ARG A 1144 0.16 -18.61 22.89
C ARG A 1144 -1.31 -18.88 22.57
N LEU A 1145 -2.20 -18.44 23.46
CA LEU A 1145 -3.63 -18.70 23.31
C LEU A 1145 -4.27 -17.96 22.12
N ASP A 1146 -3.70 -16.85 21.68
CA ASP A 1146 -4.17 -16.09 20.52
C ASP A 1146 -3.63 -16.61 19.16
N ALA A 1147 -2.69 -17.57 19.19
CA ALA A 1147 -2.07 -18.18 18.01
C ALA A 1147 -2.42 -19.67 17.85
N LYS A 1148 -3.48 -20.13 18.52
CA LYS A 1148 -4.00 -21.52 18.42
C LYS A 1148 -4.49 -21.81 17.01
N MET A 1149 -4.10 -22.98 16.50
CA MET A 1149 -4.63 -23.55 15.26
C MET A 1149 -5.85 -24.43 15.55
N GLN A 1150 -6.37 -25.08 14.50
CA GLN A 1150 -7.43 -26.08 14.66
C GLN A 1150 -6.94 -27.27 15.49
N ASN A 1151 -7.78 -27.72 16.42
CA ASN A 1151 -7.54 -28.91 17.23
C ASN A 1151 -7.51 -30.17 16.36
N ILE A 1152 -6.58 -31.08 16.64
CA ILE A 1152 -6.42 -32.36 15.96
C ILE A 1152 -6.78 -33.45 16.95
N GLU A 1153 -7.90 -34.13 16.73
CA GLU A 1153 -8.32 -35.27 17.55
C GLU A 1153 -7.41 -36.48 17.31
N ILE A 1154 -7.16 -37.25 18.36
CA ILE A 1154 -6.33 -38.45 18.33
C ILE A 1154 -7.18 -39.61 18.82
N ASP A 1155 -7.67 -40.43 17.88
CA ASP A 1155 -8.19 -41.76 18.23
C ASP A 1155 -7.03 -42.70 18.60
N THR A 1156 -7.32 -43.73 19.38
CA THR A 1156 -6.42 -44.83 19.78
C THR A 1156 -5.61 -45.48 18.64
N LYS A 1157 -6.00 -45.28 17.38
CA LYS A 1157 -5.31 -45.77 16.17
C LYS A 1157 -4.62 -44.68 15.34
N GLN A 1158 -4.81 -43.40 15.64
CA GLN A 1158 -4.24 -42.28 14.89
C GLN A 1158 -2.90 -41.84 15.49
N THR A 1159 -1.95 -41.50 14.62
CA THR A 1159 -0.65 -40.93 15.01
C THR A 1159 -0.52 -39.53 14.46
N VAL A 1160 -0.01 -38.60 15.27
CA VAL A 1160 0.24 -37.22 14.85
C VAL A 1160 1.70 -37.09 14.42
N PHE A 1161 1.95 -36.43 13.29
CA PHE A 1161 3.30 -36.23 12.78
C PHE A 1161 3.73 -34.76 12.91
N LEU A 1162 4.88 -34.55 13.55
CA LEU A 1162 5.56 -33.26 13.62
C LEU A 1162 6.60 -33.19 12.49
N VAL A 1163 6.39 -32.27 11.56
CA VAL A 1163 7.24 -32.10 10.37
C VAL A 1163 8.26 -31.00 10.63
N PHE A 1164 9.55 -31.31 10.48
CA PHE A 1164 10.65 -30.36 10.68
C PHE A 1164 11.20 -29.83 9.35
N ASP A 1165 11.62 -28.58 9.38
CA ASP A 1165 12.43 -27.95 8.34
C ASP A 1165 13.50 -27.04 8.98
N LYS A 1166 14.54 -26.72 8.21
CA LYS A 1166 15.62 -25.82 8.62
C LYS A 1166 15.34 -24.41 8.10
N ILE A 1167 14.99 -23.52 9.01
CA ILE A 1167 14.64 -22.12 8.70
C ILE A 1167 15.80 -21.22 9.12
N ASP A 1168 15.95 -20.07 8.44
CA ASP A 1168 16.89 -18.97 8.74
C ASP A 1168 18.28 -19.41 9.23
N LYS A 1169 19.27 -19.47 8.32
CA LYS A 1169 20.65 -19.91 8.64
C LYS A 1169 20.79 -21.37 9.09
N GLY A 1170 19.73 -22.18 8.97
CA GLY A 1170 19.81 -23.64 9.12
C GLY A 1170 19.29 -24.21 10.44
N TYR A 1171 18.54 -23.42 11.23
CA TYR A 1171 18.01 -23.83 12.53
C TYR A 1171 16.76 -24.70 12.40
N PRO A 1172 16.69 -25.87 13.08
CA PRO A 1172 15.55 -26.78 12.98
C PRO A 1172 14.33 -26.26 13.73
N ASN A 1173 13.18 -26.23 13.05
CA ASN A 1173 11.89 -25.87 13.62
C ASN A 1173 10.77 -26.78 13.10
N VAL A 1174 9.72 -26.98 13.89
CA VAL A 1174 8.50 -27.65 13.43
C VAL A 1174 7.76 -26.69 12.49
N VAL A 1175 7.49 -27.09 11.25
CA VAL A 1175 6.79 -26.25 10.26
C VAL A 1175 5.32 -26.61 10.14
N LYS A 1176 4.97 -27.87 10.41
CA LYS A 1176 3.60 -28.39 10.30
C LYS A 1176 3.35 -29.52 11.30
N VAL A 1177 2.10 -29.62 11.74
CA VAL A 1177 1.54 -30.77 12.44
C VAL A 1177 0.46 -31.36 11.54
N ILE A 1178 0.54 -32.65 11.26
CA ILE A 1178 -0.40 -33.35 10.35
C ILE A 1178 -0.90 -34.65 10.98
N ASP A 1179 -2.14 -35.01 10.65
CA ASP A 1179 -2.84 -36.24 11.09
C ASP A 1179 -2.64 -37.43 10.15
N SER A 1180 -2.11 -37.18 8.95
CA SER A 1180 -1.91 -38.16 7.90
C SER A 1180 -0.62 -37.87 7.14
N TYR A 1181 0.26 -38.86 7.05
CA TYR A 1181 1.53 -38.73 6.34
C TYR A 1181 1.50 -39.49 5.01
N ASN A 1182 1.55 -38.76 3.89
CA ASN A 1182 1.79 -39.32 2.57
C ASN A 1182 3.21 -38.98 2.12
N LYS A 1183 4.06 -40.02 2.02
CA LYS A 1183 5.48 -39.91 1.69
C LYS A 1183 5.77 -39.27 0.32
N ASN A 1184 4.75 -39.17 -0.55
CA ASN A 1184 4.87 -38.57 -1.88
C ASN A 1184 4.46 -37.09 -1.95
N SER A 1185 3.90 -36.50 -0.90
CA SER A 1185 3.35 -35.12 -0.92
C SER A 1185 4.05 -34.13 0.01
N VAL A 1186 4.98 -34.59 0.86
CA VAL A 1186 5.66 -33.76 1.85
C VAL A 1186 7.18 -33.88 1.65
N ASP A 1187 7.79 -32.88 1.02
CA ASP A 1187 9.24 -32.71 0.91
C ASP A 1187 9.84 -32.24 2.26
N ALA A 1188 9.86 -33.11 3.27
CA ALA A 1188 10.44 -32.80 4.58
C ALA A 1188 11.65 -33.69 4.88
N GLU A 1189 12.74 -33.08 5.36
CA GLU A 1189 13.98 -33.80 5.71
C GLU A 1189 13.81 -34.69 6.96
N PHE A 1190 12.96 -34.30 7.92
CA PHE A 1190 12.80 -35.00 9.20
C PHE A 1190 11.37 -34.93 9.77
N ILE A 1191 10.91 -36.01 10.39
CA ILE A 1191 9.56 -36.16 10.94
C ILE A 1191 9.62 -36.91 12.27
N ILE A 1192 8.86 -36.45 13.27
CA ILE A 1192 8.63 -37.16 14.53
C ILE A 1192 7.18 -37.66 14.57
N GLN A 1193 6.99 -38.96 14.78
CA GLN A 1193 5.68 -39.59 14.92
C GLN A 1193 5.31 -39.70 16.40
N LEU A 1194 4.22 -39.03 16.80
CA LEU A 1194 3.65 -39.08 18.13
C LEU A 1194 2.53 -40.12 18.22
N GLN A 1195 2.55 -40.88 19.32
CA GLN A 1195 1.49 -41.80 19.74
C GLN A 1195 0.96 -41.38 21.11
N PRO A 1196 -0.27 -41.77 21.51
CA PRO A 1196 -0.85 -41.45 22.82
C PRO A 1196 -0.22 -42.28 23.95
N LEU A 1197 1.12 -42.37 23.96
CA LEU A 1197 1.94 -43.08 24.94
C LEU A 1197 3.36 -42.50 24.96
N GLY A 1198 4.03 -42.52 26.12
CA GLY A 1198 5.41 -42.09 26.26
C GLY A 1198 5.57 -40.58 26.42
N ARG A 1199 6.80 -40.16 26.74
CA ARG A 1199 7.10 -38.78 27.13
C ARG A 1199 7.62 -37.95 25.97
N LEU A 1200 6.99 -36.79 25.73
CA LEU A 1200 7.45 -35.78 24.80
C LEU A 1200 8.20 -34.68 25.57
N GLU A 1201 9.45 -34.45 25.22
CA GLU A 1201 10.25 -33.33 25.71
C GLU A 1201 10.40 -32.28 24.61
N TRP A 1202 10.12 -31.02 24.93
CA TRP A 1202 10.26 -29.89 24.03
C TRP A 1202 11.22 -28.87 24.64
N ILE A 1203 12.36 -28.69 23.98
CA ILE A 1203 13.40 -27.74 24.34
C ILE A 1203 13.45 -26.68 23.25
N TRP A 1204 13.44 -25.39 23.58
CA TRP A 1204 13.40 -24.35 22.53
C TRP A 1204 14.14 -23.09 22.92
N SER A 1205 14.58 -22.34 21.92
CA SER A 1205 15.03 -20.95 22.01
C SER A 1205 14.19 -20.10 21.05
N TRP A 1206 14.48 -18.80 20.95
CA TRP A 1206 13.82 -17.93 19.98
C TRP A 1206 14.16 -18.26 18.52
N ARG A 1207 15.21 -19.06 18.23
CA ARG A 1207 15.61 -19.43 16.86
C ARG A 1207 15.27 -20.86 16.46
N GLN A 1208 15.14 -21.77 17.42
CA GLN A 1208 15.11 -23.22 17.16
C GLN A 1208 14.33 -24.00 18.21
N CYS A 1209 13.89 -25.21 17.84
CA CYS A 1209 13.35 -26.17 18.79
C CYS A 1209 13.97 -27.56 18.62
N HIS A 1210 14.19 -28.23 19.74
CA HIS A 1210 14.65 -29.60 19.84
C HIS A 1210 13.61 -30.46 20.57
N LEU A 1211 13.21 -31.55 19.94
CA LEU A 1211 12.22 -32.47 20.48
C LEU A 1211 12.84 -33.84 20.72
N VAL A 1212 12.48 -34.45 21.84
CA VAL A 1212 12.79 -35.85 22.17
C VAL A 1212 11.48 -36.56 22.45
N TYR A 1213 11.26 -37.66 21.75
CA TYR A 1213 10.12 -38.52 21.99
C TYR A 1213 10.55 -39.98 21.77
N GLN A 1214 10.61 -40.76 22.85
CA GLN A 1214 11.13 -42.13 22.83
C GLN A 1214 12.54 -42.18 22.18
N ASP A 1215 12.74 -43.01 21.14
CA ASP A 1215 13.99 -43.12 20.39
C ASP A 1215 14.14 -42.06 19.27
N GLN A 1216 13.12 -41.21 19.07
CA GLN A 1216 13.11 -40.16 18.05
C GLN A 1216 13.67 -38.84 18.60
N LYS A 1217 14.52 -38.18 17.82
CA LYS A 1217 15.10 -36.88 18.14
C LYS A 1217 15.03 -35.95 16.94
N SER A 1218 14.77 -34.67 17.21
CA SER A 1218 14.85 -33.61 16.21
C SER A 1218 16.25 -33.50 15.59
N PRO A 1219 16.40 -32.89 14.40
CA PRO A 1219 17.69 -32.65 13.78
C PRO A 1219 18.64 -31.86 14.69
N LYS A 1220 19.94 -32.11 14.56
CA LYS A 1220 20.96 -31.28 15.20
C LYS A 1220 21.14 -29.96 14.45
N THR A 1221 21.37 -28.89 15.19
CA THR A 1221 21.86 -27.62 14.66
C THR A 1221 23.32 -27.81 14.22
N ILE A 1222 23.64 -27.39 12.99
CA ILE A 1222 24.96 -27.57 12.35
C ILE A 1222 25.92 -26.48 12.81
#